data_AF-A0A8H3A3T9-F1
#
_entry.id   AF-A0A8H3A3T9-F1
#
_cell.length_a   1.000
_cell.length_b   1.000
_cell.length_c   1.000
_cell.angle_alpha   90.00
_cell.angle_beta   90.00
_cell.angle_gamma   90.00
#
_symmetry.space_group_name_H-M   'P 1'
#
loop_
_entity.id
_entity.type
_entity.pdbx_description
1 polymer ?
#
loop_
_entity_poly.entity_id
_entity_poly.type
_entity_poly.pdbx_seq_one_letter_code
_entity_poly.pdbx_strand_id
1 'polypeptide(L)'
;MSTYKVAILTVSDTASKNEQQDRSGPVIKDILEAHSSSCRFSVDTLVIVPDNIALIQSAVKGWTIGGLYNWIITTGGTGFGPRDLTPEAIAPLIERPAPGLIHLIMAESLRHTPLAALSRPVAGSIRDTLITTLPGSPKAVKENLSALLQGGVISHALDLLVGGKESGQVHAKLGVPDRAAGISQTQSHHHHRHHHGHHKHEHQMPTPRTLSHDPNLPVSQRNRISPYPLVSMDEAIKLVLQVSKPLEKVTLDVNSRLAGHVLSEDVIAPHELPTSPTTNVDGYAVQVPYKKGIFKVLTPATLKLGSQVPADSVYRINTGAPLPPGTNAVIMVEDTQVDSQFAAEEGQEGEEKTVKLLAEVDVGENVRKSGSDVRAGDKVLVAGDVISGLGGEIGALAFVGKKQVQVYRKPVVALLSTGNELTDLHEKSSQIESNEGWSGVIDTNRPSLKAALEGLGYEVIDIGIVHDNIDAHVSALSDGISRADILVTTGGTSMGASDLLKPLLERNLKGVVHFGRVAMKPGKPTTFASVPPANGGRDKLVFGLPGNPASALVTFYLFVLPALRRLGGWAPEAAELPRAPVELTESFPLDPRPEFHRVHVRITASGLKAFSTADAAVAVSAALNVTEPTSCGIGGDAFCLFYDAPTKTVQALNGSGRSPKALSIDVARKNGAIGRQLTERDLNSVTVPGAAAAWVDTVARFGSGKVTFEEVMAPAIRLAEEGAPVSELTANAWKRSEGLIKSASPSGDSMLINGRTPLPGEVMHLPDLARTFRTLVSEGKKGFYTGRIAEAIVELIKSKGGVMELSDLAEHDTDFVDPIKYTYAGEVTLWECPPNGQGITALMALGILEAAEEIGKIKPLLEMKHNSVEYLHALIEALRLAFADTQYYVSDPKETKEYLKRRAENFNPKASIPDVHHGNPAASTDTVYFSVADQWGNGCSFIQSNYAGFGTGAIPKGCGFTLQNRGSGFILEEGHPNQLAGGKRPYHTIIPALATRGDELFLVYGVMGGFMQPQGHIQVLLNILRGFTPQAALDAPRFCISAGSPDASVANASKAGDINSEVYFEDGIPTETVQKLKEMGHDAHQLSGFSRAMMGRGQVIQKLTANELVWAAGSDQRGDGHALAQI
;
A
#
# COMPACT_ATOMS: atom_id res chain seq x y z
N MET A 1 38.77 -6.64 40.75
CA MET A 1 37.53 -6.92 40.01
C MET A 1 36.43 -6.07 40.62
N SER A 2 35.72 -5.30 39.81
CA SER A 2 34.69 -4.35 40.25
C SER A 2 33.40 -5.08 40.66
N THR A 3 32.86 -4.72 41.82
CA THR A 3 31.55 -5.18 42.33
C THR A 3 30.44 -4.31 41.73
N TYR A 4 29.36 -4.94 41.25
CA TYR A 4 28.17 -4.27 40.73
C TYR A 4 27.27 -3.79 41.85
N LYS A 5 27.04 -2.47 41.91
CA LYS A 5 26.13 -1.86 42.87
C LYS A 5 24.69 -2.02 42.40
N VAL A 6 23.83 -2.53 43.29
CA VAL A 6 22.41 -2.77 43.01
C VAL A 6 21.54 -1.93 43.94
N ALA A 7 20.53 -1.27 43.37
CA ALA A 7 19.47 -0.59 44.11
C ALA A 7 18.14 -1.34 43.95
N ILE A 8 17.38 -1.44 45.04
CA ILE A 8 16.06 -2.08 45.05
C ILE A 8 15.00 -1.02 45.33
N LEU A 9 13.96 -0.97 44.51
CA LEU A 9 12.80 -0.10 44.69
C LEU A 9 11.52 -0.92 44.84
N THR A 10 10.96 -0.96 46.04
CA THR A 10 9.63 -1.53 46.26
C THR A 10 8.57 -0.47 45.99
N VAL A 11 7.67 -0.75 45.05
CA VAL A 11 6.53 0.12 44.73
C VAL A 11 5.29 -0.47 45.37
N SER A 12 4.77 0.21 46.40
CA SER A 12 3.58 -0.21 47.13
C SER A 12 3.01 0.92 48.01
N ASP A 13 1.73 1.23 47.84
CA ASP A 13 0.98 2.14 48.72
C ASP A 13 0.91 1.68 50.18
N THR A 14 0.95 0.38 50.45
CA THR A 14 0.88 -0.17 51.81
C THR A 14 2.25 -0.23 52.46
N ALA A 15 3.27 -0.69 51.75
CA ALA A 15 4.63 -0.77 52.28
C ALA A 15 5.27 0.62 52.49
N SER A 16 4.91 1.62 51.68
CA SER A 16 5.38 3.00 51.87
C SER A 16 4.84 3.67 53.13
N LYS A 17 3.74 3.15 53.70
CA LYS A 17 3.17 3.62 54.98
C LYS A 17 3.64 2.80 56.18
N ASN A 18 4.02 1.54 55.95
CA ASN A 18 4.54 0.64 56.96
C ASN A 18 5.56 -0.31 56.33
N GLU A 19 6.85 -0.01 56.55
CA GLU A 19 7.97 -0.75 55.94
C GLU A 19 7.96 -2.25 56.27
N GLN A 20 7.37 -2.68 57.40
CA GLN A 20 7.23 -4.10 57.76
C GLN A 20 6.34 -4.90 56.80
N GLN A 21 5.57 -4.22 55.94
CA GLN A 21 4.75 -4.86 54.92
C GLN A 21 5.51 -5.14 53.61
N ASP A 22 6.71 -4.60 53.42
CA ASP A 22 7.54 -5.01 52.30
C ASP A 22 8.09 -6.41 52.53
N ARG A 23 7.58 -7.36 51.74
CA ARG A 23 8.04 -8.75 51.75
C ARG A 23 8.89 -9.10 50.53
N SER A 24 8.89 -8.25 49.51
CA SER A 24 9.50 -8.54 48.21
C SER A 24 10.87 -7.89 48.09
N GLY A 25 11.05 -6.66 48.57
CA GLY A 25 12.35 -5.99 48.64
C GLY A 25 13.39 -6.77 49.45
N PRO A 26 13.10 -7.19 50.70
CA PRO A 26 14.02 -8.02 51.49
C PRO A 26 14.38 -9.34 50.81
N VAL A 27 13.42 -9.96 50.13
CA VAL A 27 13.65 -11.21 49.38
C VAL A 27 14.60 -11.00 48.21
N ILE A 28 14.49 -9.89 47.47
CA ILE A 28 15.46 -9.55 46.41
C ILE A 28 16.85 -9.39 47.01
N LYS A 29 16.96 -8.68 48.13
CA LYS A 29 18.22 -8.45 48.83
C LYS A 29 18.86 -9.78 49.26
N ASP A 30 18.12 -10.64 49.94
CA ASP A 30 18.60 -11.94 50.40
C ASP A 30 19.10 -12.82 49.24
N ILE A 31 18.39 -12.83 48.10
CA ILE A 31 18.78 -13.61 46.91
C ILE A 31 20.09 -13.07 46.32
N LEU A 32 20.23 -11.76 46.19
CA LEU A 32 21.44 -11.14 45.65
C LEU A 32 22.65 -11.31 46.58
N GLU A 33 22.45 -11.20 47.90
CA GLU A 33 23.49 -11.46 48.89
C GLU A 33 23.91 -12.93 48.92
N ALA A 34 22.98 -13.87 48.79
CA ALA A 34 23.29 -15.30 48.65
C ALA A 34 24.08 -15.61 47.36
N HIS A 35 23.91 -14.80 46.31
CA HIS A 35 24.67 -14.92 45.07
C HIS A 35 25.95 -14.07 45.03
N SER A 36 26.27 -13.31 46.10
CA SER A 36 27.46 -12.45 46.16
C SER A 36 28.78 -13.21 46.00
N SER A 37 28.81 -14.49 46.37
CA SER A 37 29.96 -15.39 46.20
C SER A 37 30.14 -15.92 44.77
N SER A 38 29.10 -15.92 43.92
CA SER A 38 29.13 -16.43 42.54
C SER A 38 29.05 -15.34 41.47
N CYS A 39 28.35 -14.24 41.78
CA CYS A 39 28.15 -13.07 40.94
C CYS A 39 28.36 -11.80 41.79
N ARG A 40 29.14 -10.84 41.29
CA ARG A 40 29.68 -9.72 42.09
C ARG A 40 28.64 -8.63 42.40
N PHE A 41 27.54 -8.93 43.10
CA PHE A 41 26.51 -7.94 43.45
C PHE A 41 26.67 -7.40 44.88
N SER A 42 26.51 -6.09 45.05
CA SER A 42 26.40 -5.44 46.37
C SER A 42 25.12 -4.61 46.39
N VAL A 43 24.15 -5.02 47.22
CA VAL A 43 22.93 -4.25 47.43
C VAL A 43 23.25 -3.08 48.35
N ASP A 44 23.23 -1.88 47.80
CA ASP A 44 23.67 -0.66 48.50
C ASP A 44 22.48 0.13 49.07
N THR A 45 21.30 0.03 48.45
CA THR A 45 20.07 0.63 48.99
C THR A 45 18.80 -0.16 48.66
N LEU A 46 17.81 -0.08 49.56
CA LEU A 46 16.43 -0.52 49.38
C LEU A 46 15.53 0.64 49.78
N VAL A 47 14.72 1.13 48.85
CA VAL A 47 13.79 2.23 49.08
C VAL A 47 12.37 1.78 48.74
N ILE A 48 11.40 2.27 49.51
CA ILE A 48 9.99 2.00 49.30
C ILE A 48 9.29 3.30 48.88
N VAL A 49 8.52 3.25 47.80
CA VAL A 49 7.71 4.39 47.31
C VAL A 49 6.26 3.95 47.10
N PRO A 50 5.28 4.86 47.27
CA PRO A 50 3.91 4.57 46.88
C PRO A 50 3.80 4.44 45.36
N ASP A 51 2.68 3.88 44.89
CA ASP A 51 2.37 3.77 43.46
C ASP A 51 2.04 5.16 42.88
N ASN A 52 3.09 5.93 42.61
CA ASN A 52 3.06 7.28 42.10
C ASN A 52 4.19 7.51 41.09
N ILE A 53 3.81 7.86 39.87
CA ILE A 53 4.73 8.02 38.74
C ILE A 53 5.89 8.98 39.06
N ALA A 54 5.60 10.15 39.63
CA ALA A 54 6.62 11.16 39.90
C ALA A 54 7.65 10.69 40.94
N LEU A 55 7.20 9.98 41.98
CA LEU A 55 8.08 9.47 43.03
C LEU A 55 8.94 8.30 42.53
N ILE A 56 8.37 7.38 41.76
CA ILE A 56 9.11 6.27 41.13
C ILE A 56 10.18 6.82 40.17
N GLN A 57 9.79 7.77 39.30
CA GLN A 57 10.72 8.41 38.37
C GLN A 57 11.82 9.20 39.08
N SER A 58 11.48 9.91 40.16
CA SER A 58 12.45 10.68 40.94
C SER A 58 13.51 9.78 41.56
N ALA A 59 13.11 8.64 42.15
CA ALA A 59 14.03 7.66 42.72
C ALA A 59 14.98 7.08 41.65
N VAL A 60 14.42 6.62 40.52
CA VAL A 60 15.21 6.01 39.43
C VAL A 60 16.12 7.03 38.74
N LYS A 61 15.67 8.25 38.49
CA LYS A 61 16.51 9.33 37.95
C LYS A 61 17.65 9.69 38.91
N GLY A 62 17.35 9.79 40.20
CA GLY A 62 18.35 10.09 41.23
C GLY A 62 19.48 9.06 41.27
N TRP A 63 19.18 7.79 41.02
CA TRP A 63 20.16 6.69 41.02
C TRP A 63 20.93 6.52 39.71
N THR A 64 20.41 7.04 38.60
CA THR A 64 21.06 6.99 37.27
C THR A 64 21.91 8.24 36.99
N ILE A 65 21.72 9.33 37.73
CA ILE A 65 22.57 10.52 37.67
C ILE A 65 23.92 10.21 38.34
N GLY A 66 25.00 10.18 37.55
CA GLY A 66 26.37 9.98 38.03
C GLY A 66 26.85 8.52 38.06
N GLY A 67 26.08 7.56 37.55
CA GLY A 67 26.47 6.13 37.50
C GLY A 67 26.58 5.48 38.87
N LEU A 68 25.73 5.89 39.82
CA LEU A 68 25.78 5.45 41.22
C LEU A 68 25.52 3.94 41.37
N TYR A 69 24.65 3.38 40.52
CA TYR A 69 24.26 1.97 40.54
C TYR A 69 24.39 1.37 39.14
N ASN A 70 24.72 0.08 39.07
CA ASN A 70 24.85 -0.65 37.82
C ASN A 70 23.53 -1.35 37.45
N TRP A 71 22.74 -1.75 38.45
CA TRP A 71 21.44 -2.41 38.26
C TRP A 71 20.41 -1.85 39.24
N ILE A 72 19.25 -1.47 38.72
CA ILE A 72 18.08 -1.09 39.51
C ILE A 72 17.00 -2.16 39.30
N ILE A 73 16.52 -2.74 40.40
CA ILE A 73 15.42 -3.71 40.40
C ILE A 73 14.22 -3.06 41.06
N THR A 74 13.10 -2.95 40.34
CA THR A 74 11.84 -2.55 40.95
C THR A 74 10.96 -3.77 41.20
N THR A 75 10.11 -3.71 42.22
CA THR A 75 9.12 -4.76 42.51
C THR A 75 7.78 -4.17 42.91
N GLY A 76 6.69 -4.69 42.33
CA GLY A 76 5.34 -4.19 42.57
C GLY A 76 4.85 -3.23 41.48
N GLY A 77 3.54 -2.98 41.45
CA GLY A 77 2.92 -2.02 40.54
C GLY A 77 2.97 -2.39 39.04
N THR A 78 3.18 -3.65 38.67
CA THR A 78 3.29 -4.11 37.26
C THR A 78 2.01 -4.72 36.69
N GLY A 79 0.92 -4.80 37.46
CA GLY A 79 -0.36 -5.36 37.03
C GLY A 79 -1.22 -4.40 36.18
N PHE A 80 -2.49 -4.75 36.00
CA PHE A 80 -3.50 -3.92 35.31
C PHE A 80 -4.34 -3.05 36.27
N GLY A 81 -4.09 -3.10 37.58
CA GLY A 81 -4.84 -2.31 38.53
C GLY A 81 -4.67 -0.80 38.24
N PRO A 82 -5.67 0.04 38.54
CA PRO A 82 -5.57 1.50 38.34
C PRO A 82 -4.48 2.17 39.19
N ARG A 83 -3.93 1.43 40.16
CA ARG A 83 -2.78 1.84 40.98
C ARG A 83 -1.47 1.20 40.50
N ASP A 84 -1.46 0.22 39.61
CA ASP A 84 -0.23 -0.43 39.12
C ASP A 84 0.45 0.44 38.06
N LEU A 85 1.23 1.45 38.50
CA LEU A 85 1.79 2.49 37.62
C LEU A 85 3.30 2.38 37.36
N THR A 86 3.92 1.26 37.73
CA THR A 86 5.37 1.06 37.56
C THR A 86 5.80 1.04 36.09
N PRO A 87 5.09 0.38 35.16
CA PRO A 87 5.43 0.40 33.73
C PRO A 87 5.37 1.81 33.13
N GLU A 88 4.31 2.57 33.44
CA GLU A 88 4.12 3.96 33.01
C GLU A 88 5.20 4.89 33.57
N ALA A 89 5.69 4.61 34.77
CA ALA A 89 6.76 5.38 35.38
C ALA A 89 8.13 5.07 34.75
N ILE A 90 8.44 3.80 34.50
CA ILE A 90 9.77 3.33 34.09
C ILE A 90 9.98 3.36 32.57
N ALA A 91 9.00 2.96 31.77
CA ALA A 91 9.16 2.83 30.31
C ALA A 91 9.61 4.14 29.61
N PRO A 92 9.08 5.33 29.96
CA PRO A 92 9.53 6.58 29.35
C PRO A 92 10.99 6.96 29.67
N LEU A 93 11.60 6.33 30.68
CA LEU A 93 12.96 6.62 31.08
C LEU A 93 14.00 5.75 30.38
N ILE A 94 13.59 4.63 29.77
CA ILE A 94 14.50 3.67 29.15
C ILE A 94 14.98 4.18 27.79
N GLU A 95 16.30 4.28 27.64
CA GLU A 95 16.94 4.69 26.38
C GLU A 95 17.17 3.51 25.44
N ARG A 96 17.45 2.33 26.01
CA ARG A 96 17.69 1.07 25.25
C ARG A 96 16.84 -0.06 25.83
N PRO A 97 15.69 -0.40 25.22
CA PRO A 97 14.82 -1.46 25.72
C PRO A 97 15.46 -2.85 25.54
N ALA A 98 15.19 -3.75 26.49
CA ALA A 98 15.68 -5.12 26.50
C ALA A 98 14.51 -6.13 26.50
N PRO A 99 13.77 -6.26 25.38
CA PRO A 99 12.58 -7.11 25.32
C PRO A 99 12.87 -8.60 25.60
N GLY A 100 14.10 -9.06 25.34
CA GLY A 100 14.51 -10.42 25.69
C GLY A 100 14.44 -10.72 27.20
N LEU A 101 14.74 -9.75 28.06
CA LEU A 101 14.61 -9.91 29.52
C LEU A 101 13.14 -9.90 29.94
N ILE A 102 12.31 -9.11 29.27
CA ILE A 102 10.84 -9.11 29.46
C ILE A 102 10.28 -10.48 29.10
N HIS A 103 10.66 -11.05 27.96
CA HIS A 103 10.23 -12.40 27.56
C HIS A 103 10.70 -13.47 28.53
N LEU A 104 11.91 -13.37 29.08
CA LEU A 104 12.39 -14.31 30.10
C LEU A 104 11.55 -14.25 31.38
N ILE A 105 11.26 -13.05 31.88
CA ILE A 105 10.40 -12.83 33.06
C ILE A 105 8.96 -13.34 32.78
N MET A 106 8.41 -13.04 31.61
CA MET A 106 7.05 -13.47 31.26
C MET A 106 6.96 -14.99 31.06
N ALA A 107 7.93 -15.58 30.36
CA ALA A 107 7.97 -17.03 30.14
C ALA A 107 8.12 -17.80 31.45
N GLU A 108 8.95 -17.33 32.38
CA GLU A 108 9.08 -17.96 33.69
C GLU A 108 7.79 -17.79 34.51
N SER A 109 7.22 -16.58 34.54
CA SER A 109 5.98 -16.33 35.29
C SER A 109 4.80 -17.17 34.76
N LEU A 110 4.68 -17.34 33.44
CA LEU A 110 3.61 -18.13 32.80
C LEU A 110 3.71 -19.63 33.08
N ARG A 111 4.88 -20.16 33.44
CA ARG A 111 5.02 -21.56 33.87
C ARG A 111 4.35 -21.83 35.22
N HIS A 112 4.26 -20.80 36.07
CA HIS A 112 3.73 -20.93 37.43
C HIS A 112 2.29 -20.44 37.55
N THR A 113 1.86 -19.50 36.71
CA THR A 113 0.46 -19.07 36.66
C THR A 113 0.06 -18.46 35.32
N PRO A 114 -1.08 -18.85 34.73
CA PRO A 114 -1.60 -18.21 33.52
C PRO A 114 -1.97 -16.74 33.74
N LEU A 115 -2.24 -16.33 34.99
CA LEU A 115 -2.52 -14.93 35.35
C LEU A 115 -1.30 -14.02 35.16
N ALA A 116 -0.10 -14.57 34.99
CA ALA A 116 1.09 -13.80 34.65
C ALA A 116 0.97 -13.07 33.31
N ALA A 117 0.08 -13.52 32.40
CA ALA A 117 -0.27 -12.78 31.19
C ALA A 117 -0.77 -11.36 31.47
N LEU A 118 -1.23 -11.09 32.69
CA LEU A 118 -1.70 -9.78 33.15
C LEU A 118 -0.58 -8.90 33.75
N SER A 119 0.67 -9.37 33.81
CA SER A 119 1.79 -8.54 34.23
C SER A 119 2.37 -7.77 33.04
N ARG A 120 2.81 -6.53 33.27
CA ARG A 120 3.36 -5.62 32.25
C ARG A 120 4.81 -5.24 32.56
N PRO A 121 5.74 -6.21 32.69
CA PRO A 121 7.11 -5.90 33.09
C PRO A 121 7.85 -5.11 32.01
N VAL A 122 8.76 -4.25 32.44
CA VAL A 122 9.63 -3.42 31.62
C VAL A 122 11.09 -3.72 31.97
N ALA A 123 11.96 -3.79 30.97
CA ALA A 123 13.39 -3.95 31.17
C ALA A 123 14.19 -3.24 30.07
N GLY A 124 15.37 -2.72 30.42
CA GLY A 124 16.23 -1.98 29.51
C GLY A 124 17.30 -1.21 30.28
N SER A 125 18.07 -0.35 29.60
CA SER A 125 19.06 0.49 30.26
C SER A 125 18.74 1.98 30.15
N ILE A 126 19.08 2.72 31.20
CA ILE A 126 19.21 4.18 31.21
C ILE A 126 20.69 4.47 31.34
N ARG A 127 21.31 5.08 30.32
CA ARG A 127 22.77 5.25 30.25
C ARG A 127 23.48 3.90 30.46
N ASP A 128 24.33 3.80 31.48
CA ASP A 128 25.13 2.63 31.87
C ASP A 128 24.47 1.80 32.98
N THR A 129 23.22 2.10 33.36
CA THR A 129 22.47 1.40 34.41
C THR A 129 21.39 0.49 33.81
N LEU A 130 21.40 -0.79 34.17
CA LEU A 130 20.34 -1.74 33.83
C LEU A 130 19.11 -1.54 34.73
N ILE A 131 17.91 -1.65 34.18
CA ILE A 131 16.64 -1.62 34.91
C ILE A 131 15.81 -2.86 34.58
N THR A 132 15.27 -3.50 35.61
CA THR A 132 14.32 -4.61 35.48
C THR A 132 13.18 -4.46 36.48
N THR A 133 11.93 -4.56 36.02
CA THR A 133 10.76 -4.55 36.90
C THR A 133 10.26 -5.97 37.17
N LEU A 134 10.04 -6.33 38.43
CA LEU A 134 9.53 -7.63 38.86
C LEU A 134 8.11 -7.51 39.45
N PRO A 135 7.31 -8.59 39.41
CA PRO A 135 5.98 -8.61 40.04
C PRO A 135 6.07 -8.44 41.56
N GLY A 136 5.00 -7.91 42.18
CA GLY A 136 5.00 -7.55 43.61
C GLY A 136 4.98 -8.70 44.61
N SER A 137 4.76 -9.96 44.20
CA SER A 137 4.68 -11.09 45.14
C SER A 137 6.05 -11.72 45.43
N PRO A 138 6.39 -12.05 46.69
CA PRO A 138 7.70 -12.62 47.02
C PRO A 138 8.01 -13.94 46.31
N LYS A 139 6.96 -14.72 46.01
CA LYS A 139 7.08 -15.97 45.24
C LYS A 139 7.48 -15.68 43.79
N ALA A 140 6.75 -14.79 43.11
CA ALA A 140 7.06 -14.42 41.73
C ALA A 140 8.42 -13.73 41.60
N VAL A 141 8.83 -12.93 42.59
CA VAL A 141 10.17 -12.35 42.65
C VAL A 141 11.25 -13.44 42.69
N LYS A 142 11.10 -14.46 43.54
CA LYS A 142 12.06 -15.58 43.62
C LYS A 142 12.22 -16.30 42.29
N GLU A 143 11.10 -16.60 41.64
CA GLU A 143 11.06 -17.30 40.35
C GLU A 143 11.76 -16.48 39.26
N ASN A 144 11.35 -15.23 39.08
CA ASN A 144 11.85 -14.36 38.02
C ASN A 144 13.31 -13.93 38.25
N LEU A 145 13.70 -13.62 39.48
CA LEU A 145 15.08 -13.23 39.79
C LEU A 145 16.03 -14.43 39.62
N SER A 146 15.60 -15.64 39.96
CA SER A 146 16.39 -16.86 39.70
C SER A 146 16.60 -17.07 38.20
N ALA A 147 15.57 -16.86 37.37
CA ALA A 147 15.69 -16.95 35.91
C ALA A 147 16.63 -15.88 35.34
N LEU A 148 16.58 -14.64 35.85
CA LEU A 148 17.48 -13.56 35.44
C LEU A 148 18.94 -13.84 35.82
N LEU A 149 19.18 -14.46 36.98
CA LEU A 149 20.53 -14.82 37.44
C LEU A 149 21.07 -16.10 36.80
N GLN A 150 20.20 -16.92 36.20
CA GLN A 150 20.59 -18.15 35.53
C GLN A 150 21.42 -17.86 34.27
N GLY A 151 22.43 -18.70 34.01
CA GLY A 151 23.23 -18.60 32.78
C GLY A 151 24.13 -17.36 32.69
N GLY A 152 24.26 -16.56 33.76
CA GLY A 152 25.08 -15.35 33.78
C GLY A 152 24.54 -14.22 32.91
N VAL A 153 23.25 -14.26 32.54
CA VAL A 153 22.62 -13.30 31.62
C VAL A 153 22.73 -11.86 32.13
N ILE A 154 22.35 -11.61 33.39
CA ILE A 154 22.45 -10.27 33.98
C ILE A 154 23.90 -9.83 34.16
N SER A 155 24.79 -10.72 34.61
CA SER A 155 26.21 -10.38 34.76
C SER A 155 26.83 -9.97 33.42
N HIS A 156 26.48 -10.66 32.34
CA HIS A 156 26.93 -10.30 31.00
C HIS A 156 26.33 -8.97 30.52
N ALA A 157 25.04 -8.72 30.78
CA ALA A 157 24.40 -7.46 30.46
C ALA A 157 25.09 -6.27 31.16
N LEU A 158 25.48 -6.45 32.43
CA LEU A 158 26.21 -5.43 33.20
C LEU A 158 27.65 -5.25 32.72
N ASP A 159 28.37 -6.33 32.36
CA ASP A 159 29.71 -6.25 31.78
C ASP A 159 29.72 -5.41 30.49
N LEU A 160 28.68 -5.58 29.65
CA LEU A 160 28.49 -4.83 28.40
C LEU A 160 28.19 -3.35 28.66
N LEU A 161 27.41 -3.04 29.69
CA LEU A 161 27.05 -1.66 30.04
C LEU A 161 28.21 -0.89 30.69
N VAL A 162 29.06 -1.56 31.46
CA VAL A 162 30.21 -0.95 32.16
C VAL A 162 31.50 -0.97 31.30
N GLY A 163 31.50 -1.65 30.16
CA GLY A 163 32.63 -1.67 29.21
C GLY A 163 33.80 -2.57 29.63
N GLY A 164 33.56 -3.60 30.46
CA GLY A 164 34.59 -4.46 31.04
C GLY A 164 35.08 -5.58 30.12
N LYS A 165 36.40 -5.74 30.00
CA LYS A 165 37.12 -6.77 29.19
C LYS A 165 36.96 -8.24 29.67
N GLU A 166 35.96 -8.58 30.48
CA GLU A 166 35.86 -9.89 31.15
C GLU A 166 34.73 -10.83 30.65
N SER A 167 34.02 -10.47 29.57
CA SER A 167 32.91 -11.27 29.02
C SER A 167 33.29 -12.66 28.49
N GLY A 168 34.59 -12.97 28.37
CA GLY A 168 35.10 -14.25 27.88
C GLY A 168 35.01 -15.43 28.87
N GLN A 169 34.83 -15.21 30.17
CA GLN A 169 34.90 -16.29 31.18
C GLN A 169 33.56 -16.98 31.45
N VAL A 170 32.41 -16.37 31.14
CA VAL A 170 31.08 -16.94 31.42
C VAL A 170 30.74 -18.09 30.45
N HIS A 171 31.21 -18.03 29.21
CA HIS A 171 31.02 -19.09 28.22
C HIS A 171 31.69 -20.42 28.58
N ALA A 172 32.72 -20.42 29.44
CA ALA A 172 33.43 -21.63 29.86
C ALA A 172 32.73 -22.40 31.01
N LYS A 173 31.83 -21.76 31.78
CA LYS A 173 31.22 -22.36 33.00
C LYS A 173 29.88 -23.05 32.77
N LEU A 174 29.27 -22.93 31.59
CA LEU A 174 27.96 -23.52 31.28
C LEU A 174 28.04 -24.87 30.53
N GLY A 175 29.21 -25.52 30.55
CA GLY A 175 29.44 -26.87 30.02
C GLY A 175 29.00 -27.98 30.99
N VAL A 176 28.32 -28.98 30.45
CA VAL A 176 27.69 -30.18 31.04
C VAL A 176 28.63 -31.03 31.94
N PRO A 177 28.15 -31.70 33.01
CA PRO A 177 28.94 -32.56 33.90
C PRO A 177 29.40 -33.90 33.28
N ASP A 178 30.54 -34.35 33.81
CA ASP A 178 31.40 -35.48 33.44
C ASP A 178 30.76 -36.83 33.06
N ARG A 179 31.35 -37.46 32.02
CA ARG A 179 31.68 -38.89 32.05
C ARG A 179 33.10 -39.14 31.52
N ALA A 180 33.90 -39.69 32.42
CA ALA A 180 35.04 -40.59 32.25
C ALA A 180 36.43 -40.03 31.86
N ALA A 181 37.26 -39.97 32.91
CA ALA A 181 38.57 -40.61 33.05
C ALA A 181 39.78 -40.10 32.23
N GLY A 182 40.71 -39.48 32.96
CA GLY A 182 42.03 -40.07 33.12
C GLY A 182 43.22 -39.32 32.52
N ILE A 183 44.15 -38.93 33.41
CA ILE A 183 45.61 -38.80 33.21
C ILE A 183 46.05 -37.54 32.44
N SER A 184 47.12 -36.82 32.75
CA SER A 184 47.99 -36.58 33.91
C SER A 184 49.01 -35.52 33.41
N GLN A 185 49.52 -34.71 34.34
CA GLN A 185 50.89 -34.18 34.37
C GLN A 185 51.30 -32.90 33.60
N THR A 186 51.56 -31.89 34.45
CA THR A 186 52.83 -31.13 34.66
C THR A 186 53.17 -29.88 33.83
N GLN A 187 53.25 -28.76 34.58
CA GLN A 187 54.40 -27.83 34.78
C GLN A 187 55.10 -27.25 33.53
N SER A 188 55.63 -26.00 33.47
CA SER A 188 55.86 -24.88 34.38
C SER A 188 56.48 -23.76 33.51
N HIS A 189 55.97 -22.52 33.56
CA HIS A 189 56.61 -21.33 34.11
C HIS A 189 57.70 -20.57 33.30
N HIS A 190 57.55 -19.22 33.38
CA HIS A 190 58.55 -18.14 33.29
C HIS A 190 58.98 -17.66 31.88
N HIS A 191 59.27 -16.39 31.57
CA HIS A 191 59.64 -15.19 32.35
C HIS A 191 59.22 -13.86 31.63
N HIS A 192 59.18 -12.79 32.42
CA HIS A 192 58.99 -11.36 32.11
C HIS A 192 59.96 -10.73 31.08
N ARG A 193 59.57 -9.65 30.36
CA ARG A 193 59.91 -8.23 30.66
C ARG A 193 59.47 -7.22 29.55
N HIS A 194 59.29 -5.98 30.01
CA HIS A 194 58.81 -4.72 29.41
C HIS A 194 59.54 -4.18 28.16
N HIS A 195 58.87 -3.44 27.26
CA HIS A 195 58.87 -1.95 27.17
C HIS A 195 58.17 -1.41 25.89
N HIS A 196 57.75 -0.15 25.99
CA HIS A 196 56.95 0.68 25.07
C HIS A 196 57.48 0.86 23.64
N GLY A 197 56.55 1.06 22.70
CA GLY A 197 56.80 1.69 21.39
C GLY A 197 55.56 1.69 20.50
N HIS A 198 54.94 2.85 20.30
CA HIS A 198 53.91 3.07 19.28
C HIS A 198 54.54 2.91 17.89
N HIS A 199 54.12 1.92 17.11
CA HIS A 199 54.03 2.02 15.65
C HIS A 199 52.96 1.05 15.12
N LYS A 200 52.24 1.52 14.11
CA LYS A 200 51.22 0.81 13.32
C LYS A 200 51.78 -0.53 12.83
N HIS A 201 51.01 -1.61 13.02
CA HIS A 201 50.50 -2.52 11.98
C HIS A 201 50.00 -3.84 12.59
N GLU A 202 48.84 -4.26 12.10
CA GLU A 202 48.34 -5.65 11.99
C GLU A 202 48.44 -6.58 13.22
N HIS A 203 47.30 -6.78 13.89
CA HIS A 203 47.11 -7.98 14.71
C HIS A 203 46.31 -9.02 13.93
N GLN A 204 47.02 -10.05 13.47
CA GLN A 204 46.49 -11.35 13.07
C GLN A 204 45.51 -11.89 14.11
N MET A 205 44.36 -12.38 13.62
CA MET A 205 43.37 -13.11 14.41
C MET A 205 43.97 -14.39 15.01
N PRO A 206 43.68 -14.71 16.28
CA PRO A 206 44.01 -16.02 16.86
C PRO A 206 43.18 -17.14 16.21
N THR A 207 43.85 -18.21 15.79
CA THR A 207 43.26 -19.43 15.20
C THR A 207 42.35 -20.20 16.18
N PRO A 208 41.13 -20.63 15.77
CA PRO A 208 40.19 -21.34 16.64
C PRO A 208 40.61 -22.80 16.95
N ARG A 209 40.32 -23.28 18.17
CA ARG A 209 40.42 -24.70 18.54
C ARG A 209 39.14 -25.46 18.12
N THR A 210 39.26 -26.18 17.01
CA THR A 210 38.53 -27.37 16.53
C THR A 210 37.06 -27.56 16.96
N LEU A 211 36.14 -26.80 16.35
CA LEU A 211 34.74 -27.22 16.16
C LEU A 211 34.56 -27.65 14.69
N SER A 212 33.85 -28.76 14.47
CA SER A 212 33.67 -29.37 13.15
C SER A 212 32.40 -28.85 12.47
N HIS A 213 32.45 -28.64 11.15
CA HIS A 213 31.27 -28.38 10.31
C HIS A 213 30.59 -29.67 9.87
N ASP A 214 30.75 -30.77 10.62
CA ASP A 214 30.21 -32.07 10.22
C ASP A 214 28.69 -32.12 10.34
N PRO A 215 27.95 -32.29 9.21
CA PRO A 215 26.50 -32.41 9.22
C PRO A 215 26.01 -33.69 9.91
N ASN A 216 26.89 -34.65 10.22
CA ASN A 216 26.54 -35.83 11.00
C ASN A 216 26.57 -35.61 12.52
N LEU A 217 27.09 -34.47 13.00
CA LEU A 217 27.11 -34.14 14.43
C LEU A 217 25.80 -33.48 14.87
N PRO A 218 25.37 -33.62 16.15
CA PRO A 218 24.27 -32.85 16.71
C PRO A 218 24.49 -31.34 16.53
N VAL A 219 23.41 -30.59 16.31
CA VAL A 219 23.42 -29.11 16.09
C VAL A 219 24.19 -28.37 17.19
N SER A 220 24.13 -28.88 18.42
CA SER A 220 24.85 -28.36 19.58
C SER A 220 26.38 -28.47 19.50
N GLN A 221 26.90 -29.33 18.63
CA GLN A 221 28.33 -29.60 18.44
C GLN A 221 28.89 -29.02 17.13
N ARG A 222 28.06 -28.32 16.34
CA ARG A 222 28.46 -27.65 15.10
C ARG A 222 28.86 -26.19 15.36
N ASN A 223 29.75 -25.66 14.53
CA ASN A 223 30.14 -24.24 14.56
C ASN A 223 28.92 -23.32 14.35
N ARG A 224 28.69 -22.38 15.28
CA ARG A 224 27.61 -21.36 15.19
C ARG A 224 27.99 -20.14 14.36
N ILE A 225 29.25 -20.06 13.94
CA ILE A 225 29.77 -19.07 13.00
C ILE A 225 29.91 -19.78 11.66
N SER A 226 29.41 -19.16 10.59
CA SER A 226 29.56 -19.71 9.24
C SER A 226 31.05 -19.74 8.90
N PRO A 227 31.57 -20.84 8.35
CA PRO A 227 32.94 -20.86 7.84
C PRO A 227 33.08 -20.00 6.59
N TYR A 228 31.95 -19.67 5.93
CA TYR A 228 31.95 -18.89 4.71
C TYR A 228 31.96 -17.39 5.04
N PRO A 229 32.96 -16.64 4.52
CA PRO A 229 33.02 -15.20 4.70
C PRO A 229 31.81 -14.52 4.07
N LEU A 230 31.44 -13.36 4.61
CA LEU A 230 30.39 -12.53 4.03
C LEU A 230 31.00 -11.73 2.88
N VAL A 231 30.64 -12.08 1.64
CA VAL A 231 31.17 -11.44 0.42
C VAL A 231 30.26 -10.27 0.03
N SER A 232 30.82 -9.20 -0.54
CA SER A 232 29.99 -8.09 -1.05
C SER A 232 29.14 -8.54 -2.26
N MET A 233 28.07 -7.80 -2.55
CA MET A 233 27.21 -8.14 -3.69
C MET A 233 27.97 -8.09 -5.03
N ASP A 234 28.79 -7.06 -5.24
CA ASP A 234 29.54 -6.89 -6.49
C ASP A 234 30.62 -7.96 -6.68
N GLU A 235 31.31 -8.36 -5.61
CA GLU A 235 32.24 -9.48 -5.64
C GLU A 235 31.52 -10.80 -5.95
N ALA A 236 30.34 -11.03 -5.37
CA ALA A 236 29.53 -12.21 -5.65
C ALA A 236 29.09 -12.27 -7.12
N ILE A 237 28.59 -11.16 -7.69
CA ILE A 237 28.23 -11.07 -9.12
C ILE A 237 29.47 -11.32 -10.00
N LYS A 238 30.60 -10.69 -9.68
CA LYS A 238 31.85 -10.88 -10.44
C LYS A 238 32.30 -12.34 -10.43
N LEU A 239 32.25 -13.01 -9.28
CA LEU A 239 32.57 -14.44 -9.18
C LEU A 239 31.62 -15.27 -10.03
N VAL A 240 30.31 -15.00 -9.99
CA VAL A 240 29.31 -15.67 -10.83
C VAL A 240 29.66 -15.53 -12.31
N LEU A 241 29.95 -14.30 -12.79
CA LEU A 241 30.25 -14.03 -14.20
C LEU A 241 31.60 -14.60 -14.66
N GLN A 242 32.57 -14.74 -13.75
CA GLN A 242 33.89 -15.32 -14.02
C GLN A 242 33.86 -16.84 -14.11
N VAL A 243 33.10 -17.49 -13.22
CA VAL A 243 32.96 -18.95 -13.20
C VAL A 243 32.03 -19.43 -14.31
N SER A 244 30.99 -18.66 -14.65
CA SER A 244 30.03 -19.00 -15.70
C SER A 244 30.62 -18.76 -17.10
N LYS A 245 31.02 -19.84 -17.78
CA LYS A 245 31.62 -19.79 -19.13
C LYS A 245 30.59 -20.13 -20.23
N PRO A 246 30.61 -19.50 -21.41
CA PRO A 246 29.69 -19.81 -22.51
C PRO A 246 29.68 -21.29 -22.87
N LEU A 247 28.50 -21.85 -23.11
CA LEU A 247 28.30 -23.22 -23.59
C LEU A 247 28.75 -23.35 -25.05
N GLU A 248 28.70 -24.57 -25.56
CA GLU A 248 29.03 -24.88 -26.95
C GLU A 248 28.14 -24.12 -27.94
N LYS A 249 28.69 -23.89 -29.14
CA LYS A 249 27.98 -23.29 -30.26
C LYS A 249 27.15 -24.35 -30.97
N VAL A 250 25.95 -24.00 -31.40
CA VAL A 250 25.01 -24.86 -32.12
C VAL A 250 24.45 -24.13 -33.33
N THR A 251 24.23 -24.85 -34.42
CA THR A 251 23.56 -24.31 -35.61
C THR A 251 22.07 -24.57 -35.50
N LEU A 252 21.27 -23.52 -35.58
CA LEU A 252 19.81 -23.59 -35.49
C LEU A 252 19.16 -22.92 -36.72
N ASP A 253 17.98 -23.41 -37.09
CA ASP A 253 17.17 -22.83 -38.15
C ASP A 253 16.63 -21.44 -37.75
N VAL A 254 16.53 -20.55 -38.73
CA VAL A 254 15.97 -19.20 -38.55
C VAL A 254 14.45 -19.30 -38.40
N ASN A 255 14.00 -19.35 -37.14
CA ASN A 255 12.59 -19.32 -36.74
C ASN A 255 12.44 -18.76 -35.31
N SER A 256 11.21 -18.71 -34.79
CA SER A 256 10.90 -18.14 -33.47
C SER A 256 11.64 -18.79 -32.29
N ARG A 257 12.14 -20.04 -32.43
CA ARG A 257 12.91 -20.73 -31.38
C ARG A 257 14.30 -20.11 -31.15
N LEU A 258 14.78 -19.27 -32.07
CA LEU A 258 16.01 -18.50 -31.88
C LEU A 258 15.86 -17.41 -30.81
N ALA A 259 14.64 -17.01 -30.45
CA ALA A 259 14.42 -15.95 -29.46
C ALA A 259 15.16 -16.26 -28.14
N GLY A 260 15.91 -15.26 -27.66
CA GLY A 260 16.76 -15.32 -26.47
C GLY A 260 18.12 -16.01 -26.65
N HIS A 261 18.46 -16.49 -27.85
CA HIS A 261 19.82 -16.98 -28.14
C HIS A 261 20.76 -15.82 -28.51
N VAL A 262 22.06 -16.04 -28.31
CA VAL A 262 23.12 -15.09 -28.70
C VAL A 262 23.86 -15.61 -29.93
N LEU A 263 24.01 -14.77 -30.95
CA LEU A 263 24.78 -15.08 -32.15
C LEU A 263 26.24 -15.34 -31.82
N SER A 264 26.82 -16.35 -32.45
CA SER A 264 28.22 -16.76 -32.24
C SER A 264 29.11 -16.54 -33.47
N GLU A 265 28.52 -15.97 -34.53
CA GLU A 265 29.14 -15.61 -35.81
C GLU A 265 28.56 -14.29 -36.33
N ASP A 266 29.31 -13.60 -37.18
CA ASP A 266 28.83 -12.41 -37.91
C ASP A 266 27.89 -12.83 -39.04
N VAL A 267 26.78 -12.11 -39.20
CA VAL A 267 25.83 -12.31 -40.28
C VAL A 267 26.12 -11.30 -41.39
N ILE A 268 26.73 -11.80 -42.45
CA ILE A 268 27.08 -11.01 -43.63
C ILE A 268 26.00 -11.16 -44.70
N ALA A 269 25.59 -10.05 -45.29
CA ALA A 269 24.69 -10.00 -46.44
C ALA A 269 25.35 -10.65 -47.67
N PRO A 270 24.78 -11.75 -48.22
CA PRO A 270 25.41 -12.46 -49.33
C PRO A 270 25.23 -11.75 -50.68
N HIS A 271 24.28 -10.83 -50.79
CA HIS A 271 23.98 -10.05 -52.01
C HIS A 271 23.35 -8.71 -51.62
N GLU A 272 23.27 -7.79 -52.58
CA GLU A 272 22.60 -6.50 -52.41
C GLU A 272 21.08 -6.66 -52.29
N LEU A 273 20.45 -5.88 -51.41
CA LEU A 273 19.01 -5.80 -51.24
C LEU A 273 18.54 -4.33 -51.32
N PRO A 274 17.53 -4.03 -52.15
CA PRO A 274 16.96 -4.92 -53.17
C PRO A 274 18.01 -5.30 -54.24
N THR A 275 17.86 -6.46 -54.89
CA THR A 275 18.83 -7.00 -55.88
C THR A 275 18.82 -6.28 -57.22
N SER A 276 17.81 -5.44 -57.44
CA SER A 276 17.61 -4.61 -58.62
C SER A 276 16.88 -3.34 -58.21
N PRO A 277 16.85 -2.28 -59.03
CA PRO A 277 16.04 -1.11 -58.73
C PRO A 277 14.56 -1.48 -58.53
N THR A 278 13.93 -0.94 -57.49
CA THR A 278 12.51 -1.18 -57.15
C THR A 278 11.77 0.13 -56.90
N THR A 279 10.44 0.14 -56.97
CA THR A 279 9.64 1.33 -56.68
C THR A 279 9.28 1.49 -55.19
N ASN A 280 9.13 2.73 -54.73
CA ASN A 280 8.61 3.10 -53.39
C ASN A 280 7.10 3.35 -53.35
N VAL A 281 6.48 3.46 -54.52
CA VAL A 281 5.10 3.87 -54.69
C VAL A 281 4.39 2.95 -55.67
N ASP A 282 3.06 2.88 -55.55
CA ASP A 282 2.22 2.32 -56.59
C ASP A 282 2.14 3.34 -57.74
N GLY A 283 2.17 2.87 -58.97
CA GLY A 283 2.19 3.78 -60.10
C GLY A 283 2.51 3.13 -61.42
N TYR A 284 3.17 3.91 -62.28
CA TYR A 284 3.55 3.50 -63.62
C TYR A 284 5.04 3.73 -63.84
N ALA A 285 5.78 2.66 -64.15
CA ALA A 285 7.19 2.76 -64.52
C ALA A 285 7.31 3.38 -65.92
N VAL A 286 8.15 4.41 -66.01
CA VAL A 286 8.30 5.26 -67.20
C VAL A 286 9.77 5.44 -67.59
N GLN A 287 10.00 5.74 -68.86
CA GLN A 287 11.31 6.14 -69.38
C GLN A 287 11.37 7.67 -69.47
N VAL A 288 12.15 8.29 -68.59
CA VAL A 288 12.44 9.73 -68.60
C VAL A 288 13.60 10.01 -69.57
N PRO A 289 13.53 11.10 -70.38
CA PRO A 289 12.44 12.08 -70.42
C PRO A 289 11.23 11.61 -71.23
N TYR A 290 10.03 11.96 -70.77
CA TYR A 290 8.76 11.84 -71.50
C TYR A 290 7.98 13.15 -71.42
N LYS A 291 6.89 13.27 -72.19
CA LYS A 291 5.94 14.40 -72.11
C LYS A 291 4.59 13.96 -71.59
N LYS A 292 3.93 14.82 -70.82
CA LYS A 292 2.55 14.59 -70.35
C LYS A 292 1.65 14.21 -71.52
N GLY A 293 0.83 13.17 -71.35
CA GLY A 293 0.08 12.60 -72.46
C GLY A 293 -0.55 11.25 -72.10
N ILE A 294 -1.19 10.64 -73.10
CA ILE A 294 -1.82 9.32 -72.96
C ILE A 294 -0.82 8.25 -73.40
N PHE A 295 -0.63 7.24 -72.55
CA PHE A 295 0.27 6.11 -72.78
C PHE A 295 -0.51 4.81 -72.68
N LYS A 296 -0.05 3.78 -73.42
CA LYS A 296 -0.58 2.42 -73.28
C LYS A 296 -0.10 1.82 -71.97
N VAL A 297 -1.00 1.16 -71.23
CA VAL A 297 -0.65 0.49 -69.97
C VAL A 297 -0.26 -0.96 -70.28
N LEU A 298 0.92 -1.35 -69.82
CA LEU A 298 1.39 -2.73 -69.80
C LEU A 298 1.34 -3.26 -68.37
N THR A 299 1.02 -4.54 -68.23
CA THR A 299 0.86 -5.26 -66.97
C THR A 299 1.67 -6.56 -67.03
N PRO A 300 1.86 -7.29 -65.91
CA PRO A 300 2.50 -8.60 -65.94
C PRO A 300 1.83 -9.60 -66.91
N ALA A 301 0.55 -9.40 -67.25
CA ALA A 301 -0.19 -10.23 -68.21
C ALA A 301 0.13 -9.88 -69.68
N THR A 302 0.44 -8.62 -69.97
CA THR A 302 0.62 -8.11 -71.35
C THR A 302 2.08 -7.94 -71.76
N LEU A 303 3.02 -7.89 -70.80
CA LEU A 303 4.46 -7.83 -71.05
C LEU A 303 5.19 -8.87 -70.20
N LYS A 304 5.95 -9.77 -70.85
CA LYS A 304 6.75 -10.79 -70.14
C LYS A 304 7.81 -10.13 -69.28
N LEU A 305 7.97 -10.62 -68.05
CA LEU A 305 9.00 -10.19 -67.11
C LEU A 305 10.39 -10.19 -67.77
N GLY A 306 11.09 -9.05 -67.73
CA GLY A 306 12.40 -8.85 -68.35
C GLY A 306 12.38 -8.31 -69.80
N SER A 307 11.20 -8.10 -70.39
CA SER A 307 11.08 -7.45 -71.70
C SER A 307 11.16 -5.93 -71.57
N GLN A 308 11.74 -5.25 -72.57
CA GLN A 308 11.85 -3.80 -72.56
C GLN A 308 10.49 -3.12 -72.76
N VAL A 309 10.18 -2.13 -71.92
CA VAL A 309 8.97 -1.30 -72.07
C VAL A 309 9.15 -0.38 -73.29
N PRO A 310 8.24 -0.41 -74.28
CA PRO A 310 8.27 0.49 -75.43
C PRO A 310 8.10 1.96 -75.01
N ALA A 311 8.69 2.89 -75.77
CA ALA A 311 8.67 4.33 -75.44
C ALA A 311 7.26 4.98 -75.48
N ASP A 312 6.28 4.37 -76.16
CA ASP A 312 4.88 4.83 -76.22
C ASP A 312 3.99 4.21 -75.13
N SER A 313 4.59 3.45 -74.21
CA SER A 313 3.90 2.63 -73.22
C SER A 313 4.49 2.86 -71.83
N VAL A 314 3.68 2.59 -70.80
CA VAL A 314 4.09 2.59 -69.40
C VAL A 314 3.74 1.26 -68.76
N TYR A 315 4.45 0.87 -67.71
CA TYR A 315 4.22 -0.41 -67.05
C TYR A 315 3.63 -0.21 -65.66
N ARG A 316 2.43 -0.74 -65.40
CA ARG A 316 1.77 -0.69 -64.10
C ARG A 316 2.61 -1.48 -63.09
N ILE A 317 3.02 -0.81 -62.03
CA ILE A 317 3.95 -1.33 -61.04
C ILE A 317 3.44 -1.04 -59.62
N ASN A 318 3.53 -2.03 -58.74
CA ASN A 318 3.18 -1.89 -57.34
C ASN A 318 4.43 -1.62 -56.50
N THR A 319 4.23 -1.01 -55.34
CA THR A 319 5.25 -0.73 -54.33
C THR A 319 6.12 -1.96 -54.06
N GLY A 320 7.44 -1.79 -54.12
CA GLY A 320 8.42 -2.85 -53.91
C GLY A 320 8.72 -3.74 -55.13
N ALA A 321 7.98 -3.62 -56.24
CA ALA A 321 8.27 -4.40 -57.43
C ALA A 321 9.53 -3.90 -58.18
N PRO A 322 10.27 -4.78 -58.87
CA PRO A 322 11.44 -4.42 -59.65
C PRO A 322 11.06 -3.61 -60.89
N LEU A 323 11.87 -2.60 -61.22
CA LEU A 323 11.66 -1.80 -62.43
C LEU A 323 11.87 -2.66 -63.69
N PRO A 324 10.93 -2.63 -64.65
CA PRO A 324 11.09 -3.33 -65.91
C PRO A 324 12.17 -2.67 -66.79
N PRO A 325 12.89 -3.42 -67.62
CA PRO A 325 13.89 -2.86 -68.52
C PRO A 325 13.34 -1.76 -69.42
N GLY A 326 14.13 -0.72 -69.67
CA GLY A 326 13.69 0.45 -70.46
C GLY A 326 12.83 1.44 -69.69
N THR A 327 12.86 1.41 -68.36
CA THR A 327 12.29 2.45 -67.47
C THR A 327 13.35 2.91 -66.47
N ASN A 328 13.22 4.15 -65.98
CA ASN A 328 14.18 4.73 -65.03
C ASN A 328 13.56 5.64 -63.95
N ALA A 329 12.23 5.77 -63.91
CA ALA A 329 11.48 6.47 -62.87
C ALA A 329 10.07 5.86 -62.72
N VAL A 330 9.35 6.22 -61.65
CA VAL A 330 7.95 5.84 -61.46
C VAL A 330 7.11 7.08 -61.16
N ILE A 331 6.03 7.26 -61.91
CA ILE A 331 5.00 8.26 -61.60
C ILE A 331 3.93 7.63 -60.72
N MET A 332 3.58 8.29 -59.62
CA MET A 332 2.60 7.82 -58.64
C MET A 332 1.21 7.73 -59.29
N VAL A 333 0.36 6.79 -58.83
CA VAL A 333 -1.02 6.65 -59.34
C VAL A 333 -1.78 7.97 -59.24
N GLU A 334 -1.57 8.73 -58.17
CA GLU A 334 -2.19 10.02 -57.87
C GLU A 334 -1.89 11.09 -58.94
N ASP A 335 -0.76 10.96 -59.65
CA ASP A 335 -0.36 11.86 -60.74
C ASP A 335 -0.79 11.34 -62.11
N THR A 336 -1.76 10.42 -62.14
CA THR A 336 -2.30 9.83 -63.35
C THR A 336 -3.83 9.84 -63.39
N GLN A 337 -4.39 9.69 -64.58
CA GLN A 337 -5.83 9.55 -64.80
C GLN A 337 -6.09 8.43 -65.80
N VAL A 338 -6.98 7.49 -65.47
CA VAL A 338 -7.38 6.43 -66.41
C VAL A 338 -8.07 7.06 -67.63
N ASP A 339 -7.57 6.74 -68.82
CA ASP A 339 -8.09 7.27 -70.09
C ASP A 339 -9.03 6.27 -70.78
N SER A 340 -8.66 4.99 -70.79
CA SER A 340 -9.54 3.91 -71.20
C SER A 340 -9.23 2.61 -70.45
N GLN A 341 -10.23 1.74 -70.32
CA GLN A 341 -10.14 0.45 -69.64
C GLN A 341 -10.69 -0.68 -70.51
N PHE A 342 -10.30 -1.92 -70.26
CA PHE A 342 -10.91 -3.10 -70.86
C PHE A 342 -12.32 -3.33 -70.30
N ALA A 343 -13.19 -3.98 -71.07
CA ALA A 343 -14.53 -4.34 -70.59
C ALA A 343 -14.42 -5.38 -69.47
N ALA A 344 -15.02 -5.12 -68.31
CA ALA A 344 -15.05 -6.03 -67.18
C ALA A 344 -16.33 -6.87 -67.15
N GLU A 345 -16.27 -8.04 -66.52
CA GLU A 345 -17.46 -8.83 -66.19
C GLU A 345 -18.28 -8.13 -65.09
N GLU A 346 -19.58 -8.42 -65.01
CA GLU A 346 -20.51 -7.78 -64.07
C GLU A 346 -20.03 -7.91 -62.62
N GLY A 347 -19.67 -6.78 -62.00
CA GLY A 347 -19.20 -6.71 -60.61
C GLY A 347 -17.67 -6.64 -60.41
N GLN A 348 -16.87 -6.57 -61.49
CA GLN A 348 -15.41 -6.35 -61.41
C GLN A 348 -14.99 -5.01 -62.04
N GLU A 349 -13.93 -4.40 -61.54
CA GLU A 349 -13.29 -3.24 -62.18
C GLU A 349 -12.45 -3.69 -63.38
N GLY A 350 -12.53 -2.96 -64.50
CA GLY A 350 -11.78 -3.28 -65.72
C GLY A 350 -10.33 -2.81 -65.63
N GLU A 351 -9.38 -3.62 -66.13
CA GLU A 351 -7.96 -3.23 -66.19
C GLU A 351 -7.75 -2.00 -67.08
N GLU A 352 -6.84 -1.11 -66.70
CA GLU A 352 -6.52 0.08 -67.49
C GLU A 352 -5.86 -0.32 -68.81
N LYS A 353 -6.38 0.21 -69.92
CA LYS A 353 -5.82 0.02 -71.26
C LYS A 353 -4.90 1.17 -71.64
N THR A 354 -5.30 2.40 -71.32
CA THR A 354 -4.49 3.61 -71.49
C THR A 354 -4.61 4.49 -70.25
N VAL A 355 -3.52 5.15 -69.89
CA VAL A 355 -3.44 6.09 -68.77
C VAL A 355 -2.88 7.41 -69.25
N LYS A 356 -3.45 8.50 -68.74
CA LYS A 356 -2.97 9.86 -68.95
C LYS A 356 -2.05 10.27 -67.81
N LEU A 357 -0.80 10.59 -68.12
CA LEU A 357 0.17 11.09 -67.15
C LEU A 357 0.00 12.61 -66.97
N LEU A 358 -0.26 13.05 -65.74
CA LEU A 358 -0.56 14.45 -65.39
C LEU A 358 0.69 15.24 -64.98
N ALA A 359 1.78 14.55 -64.63
CA ALA A 359 3.07 15.12 -64.23
C ALA A 359 4.25 14.58 -65.08
N GLU A 360 5.37 15.31 -65.07
CA GLU A 360 6.68 14.83 -65.54
C GLU A 360 7.54 14.63 -64.29
N VAL A 361 8.23 13.49 -64.20
CA VAL A 361 9.11 13.13 -63.07
C VAL A 361 10.57 13.09 -63.51
N ASP A 362 11.49 13.26 -62.56
CA ASP A 362 12.93 13.21 -62.79
C ASP A 362 13.46 11.77 -62.88
N VAL A 363 14.65 11.62 -63.48
CA VAL A 363 15.33 10.31 -63.54
C VAL A 363 15.61 9.80 -62.12
N GLY A 364 15.12 8.60 -61.82
CA GLY A 364 15.27 7.95 -60.51
C GLY A 364 14.24 8.38 -59.47
N GLU A 365 13.27 9.23 -59.82
CA GLU A 365 12.20 9.62 -58.91
C GLU A 365 11.31 8.41 -58.56
N ASN A 366 10.98 8.28 -57.27
CA ASN A 366 10.27 7.14 -56.67
C ASN A 366 10.95 5.76 -56.83
N VAL A 367 12.25 5.72 -57.15
CA VAL A 367 13.03 4.48 -57.33
C VAL A 367 14.06 4.29 -56.21
N ARG A 368 14.05 3.11 -55.59
CA ARG A 368 15.16 2.59 -54.78
C ARG A 368 16.19 1.93 -55.67
N LYS A 369 17.46 2.26 -55.45
CA LYS A 369 18.60 1.66 -56.16
C LYS A 369 18.89 0.25 -55.61
N SER A 370 19.55 -0.57 -56.43
CA SER A 370 20.13 -1.83 -55.94
C SER A 370 21.02 -1.57 -54.73
N GLY A 371 20.89 -2.40 -53.69
CA GLY A 371 21.68 -2.30 -52.47
C GLY A 371 21.43 -1.04 -51.64
N SER A 372 20.27 -0.38 -51.80
CA SER A 372 19.89 0.77 -50.98
C SER A 372 19.59 0.42 -49.54
N ASP A 373 19.10 -0.80 -49.29
CA ASP A 373 18.71 -1.25 -47.96
C ASP A 373 19.92 -1.92 -47.27
N VAL A 374 20.58 -2.85 -47.98
CA VAL A 374 21.81 -3.53 -47.53
C VAL A 374 22.69 -3.85 -48.74
N ARG A 375 24.00 -3.63 -48.65
CA ARG A 375 24.95 -4.00 -49.71
C ARG A 375 25.55 -5.39 -49.47
N ALA A 376 25.96 -6.05 -50.55
CA ALA A 376 26.70 -7.30 -50.45
C ALA A 376 27.98 -7.09 -49.62
N GLY A 377 28.20 -7.95 -48.62
CA GLY A 377 29.33 -7.85 -47.70
C GLY A 377 29.08 -7.02 -46.44
N ASP A 378 27.95 -6.32 -46.33
CA ASP A 378 27.59 -5.61 -45.10
C ASP A 378 27.33 -6.59 -43.96
N LYS A 379 27.75 -6.21 -42.75
CA LYS A 379 27.41 -6.94 -41.52
C LYS A 379 26.03 -6.48 -41.05
N VAL A 380 25.06 -7.38 -41.12
CA VAL A 380 23.66 -7.10 -40.77
C VAL A 380 23.42 -7.35 -39.28
N LEU A 381 24.04 -8.39 -38.74
CA LEU A 381 24.12 -8.67 -37.31
C LEU A 381 25.55 -9.12 -37.01
N VAL A 382 26.03 -8.91 -35.79
CA VAL A 382 27.37 -9.26 -35.36
C VAL A 382 27.36 -10.37 -34.32
N ALA A 383 28.46 -11.12 -34.24
CA ALA A 383 28.64 -12.09 -33.17
C ALA A 383 28.52 -11.39 -31.80
N GLY A 384 27.71 -11.94 -30.90
CA GLY A 384 27.37 -11.34 -29.62
C GLY A 384 25.99 -10.68 -29.57
N ASP A 385 25.34 -10.45 -30.71
CA ASP A 385 23.97 -9.92 -30.74
C ASP A 385 22.97 -10.93 -30.15
N VAL A 386 22.05 -10.42 -29.34
CA VAL A 386 20.96 -11.19 -28.74
C VAL A 386 19.77 -11.17 -29.69
N ILE A 387 19.28 -12.34 -30.08
CA ILE A 387 18.07 -12.46 -30.90
C ILE A 387 16.86 -12.21 -29.99
N SER A 388 16.18 -11.08 -30.16
CA SER A 388 15.08 -10.69 -29.29
C SER A 388 13.79 -11.45 -29.60
N GLY A 389 12.88 -11.51 -28.63
CA GLY A 389 11.51 -12.00 -28.84
C GLY A 389 10.62 -11.01 -29.62
N LEU A 390 11.10 -9.80 -29.90
CA LEU A 390 10.38 -8.78 -30.69
C LEU A 390 10.41 -9.09 -32.20
N GLY A 391 11.31 -9.98 -32.63
CA GLY A 391 11.34 -10.51 -33.99
C GLY A 391 12.15 -9.69 -34.99
N GLY A 392 12.71 -8.54 -34.61
CA GLY A 392 13.50 -7.68 -35.50
C GLY A 392 14.73 -8.38 -36.07
N GLU A 393 15.53 -9.04 -35.21
CA GLU A 393 16.74 -9.76 -35.63
C GLU A 393 16.38 -10.98 -36.48
N ILE A 394 15.30 -11.69 -36.15
CA ILE A 394 14.79 -12.81 -36.96
C ILE A 394 14.38 -12.31 -38.35
N GLY A 395 13.69 -11.17 -38.42
CA GLY A 395 13.33 -10.50 -39.68
C GLY A 395 14.57 -10.10 -40.47
N ALA A 396 15.61 -9.57 -39.83
CA ALA A 396 16.87 -9.21 -40.49
C ALA A 396 17.60 -10.44 -41.06
N LEU A 397 17.66 -11.54 -40.30
CA LEU A 397 18.21 -12.82 -40.77
C LEU A 397 17.46 -13.35 -41.99
N ALA A 398 16.12 -13.32 -41.94
CA ALA A 398 15.26 -13.74 -43.04
C ALA A 398 15.42 -12.81 -44.26
N PHE A 399 15.51 -11.51 -44.03
CA PHE A 399 15.68 -10.48 -45.06
C PHE A 399 16.94 -10.72 -45.89
N VAL A 400 18.06 -11.08 -45.27
CA VAL A 400 19.31 -11.45 -45.98
C VAL A 400 19.35 -12.91 -46.46
N GLY A 401 18.24 -13.63 -46.38
CA GLY A 401 18.11 -15.00 -46.88
C GLY A 401 18.87 -16.06 -46.05
N LYS A 402 19.17 -15.80 -44.77
CA LYS A 402 19.80 -16.82 -43.90
C LYS A 402 18.77 -17.85 -43.48
N LYS A 403 19.09 -19.13 -43.75
CA LYS A 403 18.26 -20.27 -43.33
C LYS A 403 18.63 -20.80 -41.95
N GLN A 404 19.91 -20.71 -41.61
CA GLN A 404 20.50 -21.21 -40.37
C GLN A 404 21.55 -20.23 -39.88
N VAL A 405 21.75 -20.19 -38.55
CA VAL A 405 22.78 -19.39 -37.89
C VAL A 405 23.40 -20.15 -36.72
N GLN A 406 24.67 -19.88 -36.44
CA GLN A 406 25.37 -20.38 -35.27
C GLN A 406 25.11 -19.49 -34.05
N VAL A 407 24.56 -20.08 -32.99
CA VAL A 407 24.31 -19.43 -31.71
C VAL A 407 24.95 -20.21 -30.56
N TYR A 408 25.05 -19.60 -29.38
CA TYR A 408 25.41 -20.33 -28.16
C TYR A 408 24.21 -21.12 -27.63
N ARG A 409 24.41 -22.38 -27.22
CA ARG A 409 23.36 -23.20 -26.62
C ARG A 409 22.85 -22.57 -25.32
N LYS A 410 21.54 -22.55 -25.12
CA LYS A 410 20.95 -22.17 -23.82
C LYS A 410 21.19 -23.25 -22.75
N PRO A 411 21.49 -22.87 -21.50
CA PRO A 411 21.60 -23.80 -20.38
C PRO A 411 20.25 -24.44 -20.04
N VAL A 412 20.31 -25.70 -19.60
CA VAL A 412 19.18 -26.40 -18.95
C VAL A 412 19.31 -26.23 -17.44
N VAL A 413 18.19 -25.98 -16.74
CA VAL A 413 18.16 -25.67 -15.30
C VAL A 413 17.46 -26.77 -14.51
N ALA A 414 18.12 -27.38 -13.53
CA ALA A 414 17.46 -28.23 -12.54
C ALA A 414 16.99 -27.39 -11.35
N LEU A 415 15.77 -27.62 -10.86
CA LEU A 415 15.17 -26.83 -9.79
C LEU A 415 14.60 -27.75 -8.70
N LEU A 416 14.91 -27.46 -7.43
CA LEU A 416 14.41 -28.22 -6.27
C LEU A 416 14.16 -27.31 -5.06
N SER A 417 13.24 -27.71 -4.18
CA SER A 417 13.03 -27.07 -2.88
C SER A 417 13.42 -28.05 -1.76
N THR A 418 13.98 -27.55 -0.66
CA THR A 418 14.36 -28.36 0.50
C THR A 418 13.59 -27.94 1.75
N GLY A 419 13.03 -28.89 2.48
CA GLY A 419 12.37 -28.66 3.76
C GLY A 419 11.42 -29.79 4.11
N ASN A 420 11.35 -30.16 5.38
CA ASN A 420 10.43 -31.19 5.86
C ASN A 420 9.00 -30.67 6.02
N GLU A 421 8.86 -29.35 6.11
CA GLU A 421 7.60 -28.64 6.21
C GLU A 421 6.90 -28.49 4.86
N LEU A 422 7.63 -28.66 3.75
CA LEU A 422 7.15 -28.26 2.43
C LEU A 422 6.22 -29.30 1.80
N THR A 423 5.12 -28.83 1.22
CA THR A 423 4.15 -29.65 0.47
C THR A 423 3.91 -29.07 -0.94
N ASP A 424 3.69 -29.96 -1.92
CA ASP A 424 3.35 -29.52 -3.29
C ASP A 424 1.87 -29.13 -3.37
N LEU A 425 1.56 -28.04 -4.07
CA LEU A 425 0.21 -27.54 -4.29
C LEU A 425 -0.72 -28.58 -4.95
N HIS A 426 -0.15 -29.47 -5.78
CA HIS A 426 -0.91 -30.42 -6.58
C HIS A 426 -0.80 -31.87 -6.09
N GLU A 427 -0.11 -32.13 -4.98
CA GLU A 427 -0.06 -33.46 -4.38
C GLU A 427 -1.44 -33.87 -3.85
N LYS A 428 -2.06 -34.83 -4.52
CA LYS A 428 -3.24 -35.55 -4.01
C LYS A 428 -2.77 -36.64 -3.04
N SER A 429 -2.43 -36.28 -1.81
CA SER A 429 -2.26 -37.28 -0.76
C SER A 429 -2.74 -36.77 0.60
N SER A 430 -3.83 -37.41 1.03
CA SER A 430 -4.25 -37.69 2.42
C SER A 430 -4.16 -36.55 3.42
N GLN A 431 -5.32 -36.23 4.01
CA GLN A 431 -5.47 -35.86 5.40
C GLN A 431 -4.35 -36.47 6.26
N ILE A 432 -3.25 -35.73 6.48
CA ILE A 432 -2.41 -35.97 7.63
C ILE A 432 -3.19 -35.31 8.74
N GLU A 433 -4.00 -36.10 9.44
CA GLU A 433 -4.43 -35.79 10.79
C GLU A 433 -3.15 -35.70 11.63
N SER A 434 -2.48 -34.55 11.58
CA SER A 434 -1.49 -34.22 12.58
C SER A 434 -2.28 -33.88 13.84
N ASN A 435 -2.05 -34.63 14.91
CA ASN A 435 -2.64 -34.38 16.24
C ASN A 435 -2.28 -32.99 16.83
N GLU A 436 -1.59 -32.14 16.06
CA GLU A 436 -1.10 -30.81 16.42
C GLU A 436 -1.72 -29.68 15.56
N GLY A 437 -2.61 -29.99 14.61
CA GLY A 437 -3.35 -28.96 13.84
C GLY A 437 -2.53 -28.16 12.82
N TRP A 438 -1.34 -28.63 12.45
CA TRP A 438 -0.45 -27.97 11.48
C TRP A 438 -0.36 -28.79 10.17
N SER A 439 -0.63 -28.15 9.03
CA SER A 439 -0.78 -28.79 7.71
C SER A 439 0.44 -28.62 6.78
N GLY A 440 1.61 -28.25 7.29
CA GLY A 440 2.79 -27.93 6.47
C GLY A 440 2.73 -26.56 5.78
N VAL A 441 3.75 -26.25 4.98
CA VAL A 441 3.95 -25.01 4.21
C VAL A 441 3.95 -25.33 2.72
N ILE A 442 3.12 -24.66 1.93
CA ILE A 442 3.06 -24.88 0.47
C ILE A 442 4.35 -24.36 -0.19
N ASP A 443 4.98 -25.18 -1.03
CA ASP A 443 6.16 -24.80 -1.82
C ASP A 443 5.78 -23.76 -2.89
N THR A 444 6.12 -22.50 -2.62
CA THR A 444 5.88 -21.37 -3.53
C THR A 444 7.11 -21.00 -4.36
N ASN A 445 8.30 -21.39 -3.92
CA ASN A 445 9.56 -20.99 -4.56
C ASN A 445 9.74 -21.68 -5.91
N ARG A 446 9.60 -23.00 -5.96
CA ARG A 446 9.84 -23.78 -7.17
C ARG A 446 8.85 -23.45 -8.28
N PRO A 447 7.52 -23.38 -8.06
CA PRO A 447 6.59 -22.92 -9.09
C PRO A 447 6.92 -21.51 -9.60
N SER A 448 7.27 -20.57 -8.70
CA SER A 448 7.60 -19.19 -9.07
C SER A 448 8.87 -19.09 -9.91
N LEU A 449 9.94 -19.78 -9.52
CA LEU A 449 11.21 -19.82 -10.24
C LEU A 449 11.08 -20.55 -11.57
N LYS A 450 10.31 -21.65 -11.61
CA LYS A 450 9.99 -22.38 -12.85
C LYS A 450 9.29 -21.46 -13.85
N ALA A 451 8.26 -20.74 -13.43
CA ALA A 451 7.56 -19.79 -14.29
C ALA A 451 8.49 -18.67 -14.81
N ALA A 452 9.36 -18.12 -13.96
CA ALA A 452 10.33 -17.10 -14.37
C ALA A 452 11.35 -17.63 -15.39
N LEU A 453 11.88 -18.84 -15.17
CA LEU A 453 12.84 -19.50 -16.07
C LEU A 453 12.21 -19.84 -17.43
N GLU A 454 11.03 -20.47 -17.43
CA GLU A 454 10.31 -20.84 -18.65
C GLU A 454 9.86 -19.60 -19.43
N GLY A 455 9.41 -18.54 -18.74
CA GLY A 455 9.08 -17.25 -19.35
C GLY A 455 10.26 -16.55 -20.02
N LEU A 456 11.49 -16.81 -19.55
CA LEU A 456 12.74 -16.35 -20.18
C LEU A 456 13.26 -17.32 -21.27
N GLY A 457 12.53 -18.41 -21.53
CA GLY A 457 12.82 -19.38 -22.58
C GLY A 457 13.95 -20.36 -22.23
N TYR A 458 14.15 -20.65 -20.94
CA TYR A 458 15.04 -21.73 -20.48
C TYR A 458 14.25 -23.02 -20.24
N GLU A 459 14.90 -24.15 -20.49
CA GLU A 459 14.37 -25.47 -20.16
C GLU A 459 14.58 -25.75 -18.66
N VAL A 460 13.51 -26.18 -17.98
CA VAL A 460 13.52 -26.45 -16.53
C VAL A 460 13.22 -27.91 -16.26
N ILE A 461 14.13 -28.56 -15.54
CA ILE A 461 13.97 -29.88 -14.96
C ILE A 461 13.56 -29.73 -13.51
N ASP A 462 12.32 -30.04 -13.23
CA ASP A 462 11.77 -30.00 -11.88
C ASP A 462 12.10 -31.31 -11.13
N ILE A 463 12.91 -31.21 -10.07
CA ILE A 463 13.33 -32.34 -9.23
C ILE A 463 12.38 -32.53 -8.04
N GLY A 464 11.50 -31.56 -7.75
CA GLY A 464 10.53 -31.62 -6.67
C GLY A 464 11.05 -31.16 -5.30
N ILE A 465 10.38 -31.62 -4.25
CA ILE A 465 10.66 -31.29 -2.85
C ILE A 465 11.54 -32.38 -2.23
N VAL A 466 12.65 -31.98 -1.63
CA VAL A 466 13.61 -32.87 -0.97
C VAL A 466 13.58 -32.62 0.53
N HIS A 467 13.24 -33.65 1.28
CA HIS A 467 13.18 -33.60 2.75
C HIS A 467 14.61 -33.63 3.33
N ASP A 468 14.81 -33.10 4.55
CA ASP A 468 16.11 -32.90 5.23
C ASP A 468 16.78 -34.23 5.66
N ASN A 469 17.06 -35.07 4.67
CA ASN A 469 17.80 -36.31 4.77
C ASN A 469 19.04 -36.21 3.86
N ILE A 470 20.21 -36.56 4.41
CA ILE A 470 21.51 -36.50 3.72
C ILE A 470 21.50 -37.30 2.41
N ASP A 471 21.04 -38.55 2.43
CA ASP A 471 21.05 -39.42 1.25
C ASP A 471 20.07 -38.92 0.18
N ALA A 472 18.90 -38.44 0.59
CA ALA A 472 17.91 -37.85 -0.31
C ALA A 472 18.45 -36.57 -0.98
N HIS A 473 19.13 -35.70 -0.23
CA HIS A 473 19.78 -34.51 -0.75
C HIS A 473 20.91 -34.84 -1.72
N VAL A 474 21.81 -35.78 -1.36
CA VAL A 474 22.91 -36.19 -2.25
C VAL A 474 22.35 -36.79 -3.54
N SER A 475 21.31 -37.63 -3.44
CA SER A 475 20.66 -38.22 -4.61
C SER A 475 20.04 -37.15 -5.53
N ALA A 476 19.25 -36.23 -4.97
CA ALA A 476 18.59 -35.18 -5.74
C ALA A 476 19.59 -34.19 -6.38
N LEU A 477 20.63 -33.79 -5.63
CA LEU A 477 21.69 -32.93 -6.16
C LEU A 477 22.45 -33.64 -7.28
N SER A 478 22.79 -34.93 -7.11
CA SER A 478 23.47 -35.72 -8.14
C SER A 478 22.61 -35.89 -9.40
N ASP A 479 21.31 -36.16 -9.25
CA ASP A 479 20.37 -36.27 -10.38
C ASP A 479 20.30 -34.96 -11.16
N GLY A 480 20.04 -33.85 -10.47
CA GLY A 480 19.95 -32.53 -11.11
C GLY A 480 21.25 -32.12 -11.81
N ILE A 481 22.41 -32.35 -11.18
CA ILE A 481 23.74 -32.06 -11.78
C ILE A 481 24.01 -32.93 -13.02
N SER A 482 23.51 -34.17 -13.05
CA SER A 482 23.70 -35.07 -14.19
C SER A 482 22.85 -34.68 -15.41
N ARG A 483 21.71 -34.00 -15.19
CA ARG A 483 20.71 -33.69 -16.23
C ARG A 483 20.70 -32.23 -16.67
N ALA A 484 21.27 -31.32 -15.89
CA ALA A 484 21.24 -29.88 -16.15
C ALA A 484 22.65 -29.27 -16.23
N ASP A 485 22.75 -28.03 -16.71
CA ASP A 485 23.98 -27.23 -16.69
C ASP A 485 24.14 -26.46 -15.38
N ILE A 486 23.01 -26.16 -14.74
CA ILE A 486 22.90 -25.40 -13.50
C ILE A 486 21.78 -25.99 -12.63
N LEU A 487 22.05 -26.13 -11.34
CA LEU A 487 21.09 -26.55 -10.33
C LEU A 487 20.76 -25.36 -9.43
N VAL A 488 19.47 -25.10 -9.23
CA VAL A 488 18.97 -24.09 -8.31
C VAL A 488 18.18 -24.80 -7.21
N THR A 489 18.55 -24.55 -5.97
CA THR A 489 17.83 -25.06 -4.79
C THR A 489 17.35 -23.92 -3.91
N THR A 490 16.18 -24.07 -3.28
CA THR A 490 15.62 -23.11 -2.32
C THR A 490 15.33 -23.75 -0.98
N GLY A 491 15.55 -23.01 0.11
CA GLY A 491 15.52 -23.59 1.47
C GLY A 491 16.88 -24.13 1.90
N GLY A 492 17.04 -24.54 3.17
CA GLY A 492 18.26 -25.24 3.63
C GLY A 492 19.59 -24.47 3.53
N THR A 493 19.58 -23.14 3.36
CA THR A 493 20.78 -22.31 3.11
C THR A 493 21.23 -21.42 4.29
N SER A 494 20.49 -21.43 5.40
CA SER A 494 20.73 -20.61 6.60
C SER A 494 21.28 -21.44 7.76
N MET A 495 21.82 -20.82 8.81
CA MET A 495 22.62 -21.40 9.92
C MET A 495 21.87 -22.35 10.88
N GLY A 496 20.73 -22.90 10.47
CA GLY A 496 19.95 -23.85 11.26
C GLY A 496 20.56 -25.26 11.28
N ALA A 497 19.93 -26.14 12.07
CA ALA A 497 20.22 -27.57 12.13
C ALA A 497 20.26 -28.27 10.75
N SER A 498 19.55 -27.69 9.77
CA SER A 498 19.30 -28.22 8.43
C SER A 498 20.11 -27.57 7.29
N ASP A 499 21.18 -26.79 7.55
CA ASP A 499 22.06 -26.23 6.48
C ASP A 499 22.95 -27.33 5.85
N LEU A 500 22.33 -28.27 5.15
CA LEU A 500 23.02 -29.44 4.59
C LEU A 500 23.69 -29.13 3.25
N LEU A 501 23.25 -28.11 2.51
CA LEU A 501 23.67 -27.87 1.13
C LEU A 501 25.19 -27.70 0.99
N LYS A 502 25.80 -26.74 1.71
CA LYS A 502 27.22 -26.39 1.53
C LYS A 502 28.16 -27.55 1.90
N PRO A 503 27.98 -28.21 3.07
CA PRO A 503 28.78 -29.39 3.40
C PRO A 503 28.61 -30.55 2.42
N LEU A 504 27.39 -30.79 1.91
CA LEU A 504 27.15 -31.85 0.93
C LEU A 504 27.83 -31.57 -0.42
N LEU A 505 27.81 -30.32 -0.88
CA LEU A 505 28.51 -29.90 -2.09
C LEU A 505 30.02 -30.18 -1.98
N GLU A 506 30.66 -29.76 -0.89
CA GLU A 506 32.11 -29.93 -0.71
C GLU A 506 32.51 -31.40 -0.47
N ARG A 507 31.81 -32.10 0.43
CA ARG A 507 32.25 -33.41 0.94
C ARG A 507 31.77 -34.58 0.09
N ASN A 508 30.53 -34.53 -0.38
CA ASN A 508 29.91 -35.64 -1.11
C ASN A 508 30.08 -35.47 -2.62
N LEU A 509 29.99 -34.22 -3.11
CA LEU A 509 30.05 -33.92 -4.54
C LEU A 509 31.39 -33.35 -5.01
N LYS A 510 32.35 -33.16 -4.10
CA LYS A 510 33.69 -32.58 -4.39
C LYS A 510 33.61 -31.22 -5.08
N GLY A 511 32.55 -30.47 -4.81
CA GLY A 511 32.33 -29.12 -5.33
C GLY A 511 33.14 -28.06 -4.59
N VAL A 512 33.29 -26.92 -5.26
CA VAL A 512 33.92 -25.72 -4.72
C VAL A 512 32.83 -24.68 -4.46
N VAL A 513 32.63 -24.31 -3.19
CA VAL A 513 31.74 -23.21 -2.80
C VAL A 513 32.49 -21.90 -2.99
N HIS A 514 32.10 -21.12 -3.99
CA HIS A 514 32.71 -19.81 -4.30
C HIS A 514 32.31 -18.75 -3.28
N PHE A 515 31.05 -18.77 -2.86
CA PHE A 515 30.57 -18.03 -1.69
C PHE A 515 29.33 -18.72 -1.09
N GLY A 516 29.16 -18.59 0.23
CA GLY A 516 28.00 -19.13 0.95
C GLY A 516 27.11 -18.06 1.58
N ARG A 517 27.52 -16.78 1.56
CA ARG A 517 26.82 -15.65 2.17
C ARG A 517 27.14 -14.35 1.44
N VAL A 518 26.11 -13.54 1.20
CA VAL A 518 26.23 -12.26 0.49
C VAL A 518 25.77 -11.10 1.39
N ALA A 519 26.51 -10.00 1.36
CA ALA A 519 26.21 -8.77 2.09
C ALA A 519 25.07 -7.99 1.40
N MET A 520 23.83 -8.48 1.50
CA MET A 520 22.65 -7.84 0.90
C MET A 520 21.37 -8.05 1.74
N LYS A 521 20.29 -7.32 1.42
CA LYS A 521 18.94 -7.57 1.97
C LYS A 521 17.84 -7.45 0.90
N PRO A 522 16.88 -8.38 0.86
CA PRO A 522 16.98 -9.74 1.37
C PRO A 522 18.08 -10.54 0.63
N GLY A 523 18.48 -11.73 1.12
CA GLY A 523 19.40 -12.62 0.37
C GLY A 523 20.72 -12.99 1.04
N LYS A 524 20.88 -12.71 2.34
CA LYS A 524 22.12 -13.04 3.08
C LYS A 524 22.63 -14.50 2.94
N PRO A 525 21.79 -15.55 2.94
CA PRO A 525 22.27 -16.94 2.88
C PRO A 525 22.55 -17.49 1.47
N THR A 526 22.51 -16.65 0.43
CA THR A 526 22.72 -17.10 -0.96
C THR A 526 24.08 -17.76 -1.14
N THR A 527 24.07 -18.93 -1.78
CA THR A 527 25.24 -19.78 -2.04
C THR A 527 25.46 -19.95 -3.54
N PHE A 528 26.71 -19.92 -3.97
CA PHE A 528 27.13 -20.26 -5.32
C PHE A 528 28.33 -21.21 -5.29
N ALA A 529 28.24 -22.30 -6.04
CA ALA A 529 29.26 -23.35 -6.11
C ALA A 529 29.42 -23.90 -7.53
N SER A 530 30.55 -24.54 -7.79
CA SER A 530 30.77 -25.37 -8.97
C SER A 530 31.08 -26.81 -8.58
N VAL A 531 30.51 -27.77 -9.29
CA VAL A 531 30.66 -29.20 -9.00
C VAL A 531 31.26 -29.90 -10.22
N PRO A 532 32.37 -30.63 -10.08
CA PRO A 532 32.94 -31.38 -11.20
C PRO A 532 31.99 -32.53 -11.61
N PRO A 533 31.78 -32.76 -12.91
CA PRO A 533 30.89 -33.83 -13.37
C PRO A 533 31.51 -35.21 -13.14
N ALA A 534 30.69 -36.21 -12.82
CA ALA A 534 31.13 -37.58 -12.55
C ALA A 534 31.84 -38.25 -13.74
N ASN A 535 31.50 -37.88 -14.98
CA ASN A 535 31.98 -38.51 -16.21
C ASN A 535 33.12 -37.75 -16.90
N GLY A 536 33.69 -36.72 -16.25
CA GLY A 536 34.59 -35.76 -16.90
C GLY A 536 33.83 -34.76 -17.79
N GLY A 537 34.32 -33.53 -17.88
CA GLY A 537 33.65 -32.45 -18.61
C GLY A 537 33.68 -31.12 -17.85
N ARG A 538 32.79 -30.20 -18.21
CA ARG A 538 32.67 -28.88 -17.57
C ARG A 538 32.01 -28.99 -16.20
N ASP A 539 32.53 -28.26 -15.23
CA ASP A 539 31.90 -28.06 -13.94
C ASP A 539 30.46 -27.54 -14.07
N LYS A 540 29.55 -28.14 -13.30
CA LYS A 540 28.15 -27.74 -13.21
C LYS A 540 27.97 -26.69 -12.14
N LEU A 541 27.11 -25.72 -12.38
CA LEU A 541 26.89 -24.61 -11.44
C LEU A 541 25.77 -24.94 -10.46
N VAL A 542 25.91 -24.55 -9.20
CA VAL A 542 24.89 -24.75 -8.17
C VAL A 542 24.62 -23.46 -7.44
N PHE A 543 23.35 -23.09 -7.33
CA PHE A 543 22.88 -21.96 -6.53
C PHE A 543 21.97 -22.43 -5.40
N GLY A 544 22.29 -22.02 -4.18
CA GLY A 544 21.40 -22.14 -3.03
C GLY A 544 20.76 -20.80 -2.71
N LEU A 545 19.45 -20.67 -2.95
CA LEU A 545 18.69 -19.46 -2.69
C LEU A 545 17.98 -19.54 -1.32
N PRO A 546 17.63 -18.38 -0.72
CA PRO A 546 16.89 -18.36 0.55
C PRO A 546 15.51 -19.01 0.41
N GLY A 547 15.00 -19.62 1.49
CA GLY A 547 13.66 -20.23 1.50
C GLY A 547 12.49 -19.25 1.47
N ASN A 548 12.72 -17.96 1.68
CA ASN A 548 11.68 -16.93 1.58
C ASN A 548 11.40 -16.57 0.11
N PRO A 549 10.13 -16.55 -0.35
CA PRO A 549 9.81 -16.39 -1.78
C PRO A 549 10.28 -15.10 -2.43
N ALA A 550 10.09 -13.95 -1.77
CA ALA A 550 10.58 -12.68 -2.28
C ALA A 550 12.12 -12.67 -2.37
N SER A 551 12.77 -13.25 -1.37
CA SER A 551 14.24 -13.36 -1.33
C SER A 551 14.78 -14.29 -2.42
N ALA A 552 14.09 -15.41 -2.70
CA ALA A 552 14.44 -16.35 -3.75
C ALA A 552 14.37 -15.69 -5.14
N LEU A 553 13.30 -14.95 -5.44
CA LEU A 553 13.18 -14.23 -6.71
C LEU A 553 14.21 -13.11 -6.87
N VAL A 554 14.45 -12.31 -5.83
CA VAL A 554 15.48 -11.25 -5.86
C VAL A 554 16.86 -11.85 -6.15
N THR A 555 17.23 -12.91 -5.44
CA THR A 555 18.54 -13.57 -5.61
C THR A 555 18.65 -14.34 -6.93
N PHE A 556 17.53 -14.86 -7.46
CA PHE A 556 17.46 -15.40 -8.82
C PHE A 556 17.86 -14.36 -9.87
N TYR A 557 17.22 -13.19 -9.86
CA TYR A 557 17.49 -12.15 -10.85
C TYR A 557 18.89 -11.54 -10.72
N LEU A 558 19.45 -11.49 -9.51
CA LEU A 558 20.77 -10.91 -9.26
C LEU A 558 21.93 -11.87 -9.52
N PHE A 559 21.76 -13.19 -9.34
CA PHE A 559 22.87 -14.15 -9.44
C PHE A 559 22.62 -15.29 -10.42
N VAL A 560 21.43 -15.88 -10.42
CA VAL A 560 21.14 -17.03 -11.30
C VAL A 560 20.99 -16.57 -12.75
N LEU A 561 20.20 -15.52 -13.00
CA LEU A 561 19.98 -15.01 -14.37
C LEU A 561 21.27 -14.54 -15.05
N PRO A 562 22.18 -13.79 -14.39
CA PRO A 562 23.48 -13.48 -14.98
C PRO A 562 24.30 -14.71 -15.32
N ALA A 563 24.31 -15.74 -14.46
CA ALA A 563 24.98 -17.01 -14.76
C ALA A 563 24.39 -17.66 -16.03
N LEU A 564 23.06 -17.75 -16.11
CA LEU A 564 22.35 -18.33 -17.26
C LEU A 564 22.68 -17.60 -18.56
N ARG A 565 22.66 -16.27 -18.54
CA ARG A 565 23.01 -15.43 -19.69
C ARG A 565 24.47 -15.64 -20.10
N ARG A 566 25.41 -15.71 -19.17
CA ARG A 566 26.82 -16.01 -19.48
C ARG A 566 27.01 -17.38 -20.09
N LEU A 567 26.35 -18.40 -19.55
CA LEU A 567 26.32 -19.74 -20.14
C LEU A 567 25.73 -19.70 -21.56
N GLY A 568 24.67 -18.91 -21.79
CA GLY A 568 24.04 -18.69 -23.10
C GLY A 568 24.79 -17.74 -24.03
N GLY A 569 26.05 -17.38 -23.73
CA GLY A 569 26.91 -16.61 -24.63
C GLY A 569 26.84 -15.08 -24.50
N TRP A 570 26.07 -14.54 -23.56
CA TRP A 570 26.01 -13.10 -23.34
C TRP A 570 27.38 -12.56 -22.87
N ALA A 571 27.71 -11.35 -23.32
CA ALA A 571 28.86 -10.62 -22.81
C ALA A 571 28.72 -10.38 -21.28
N PRO A 572 29.83 -10.36 -20.50
CA PRO A 572 29.78 -10.09 -19.06
C PRO A 572 28.96 -8.86 -18.70
N GLU A 573 29.10 -7.80 -19.48
CA GLU A 573 28.52 -6.48 -19.24
C GLU A 573 27.01 -6.44 -19.55
N ALA A 574 26.52 -7.37 -20.38
CA ALA A 574 25.12 -7.48 -20.78
C ALA A 574 24.37 -8.59 -20.03
N ALA A 575 25.08 -9.41 -19.24
CA ALA A 575 24.48 -10.56 -18.55
C ALA A 575 23.56 -10.13 -17.39
N GLU A 576 23.80 -8.98 -16.78
CA GLU A 576 22.93 -8.43 -15.72
C GLU A 576 21.63 -7.83 -16.28
N LEU A 577 20.62 -7.66 -15.42
CA LEU A 577 19.43 -6.89 -15.80
C LEU A 577 19.80 -5.43 -16.06
N PRO A 578 19.20 -4.77 -17.08
CA PRO A 578 19.34 -3.34 -17.26
C PRO A 578 18.93 -2.62 -15.96
N ARG A 579 19.77 -1.66 -15.54
CA ARG A 579 19.48 -0.80 -14.38
C ARG A 579 19.12 0.58 -14.92
N ALA A 580 17.95 1.08 -14.54
CA ALA A 580 17.57 2.45 -14.82
C ALA A 580 17.78 3.29 -13.55
N PRO A 581 18.46 4.45 -13.63
CA PRO A 581 18.46 5.39 -12.52
C PRO A 581 17.03 5.91 -12.35
N VAL A 582 16.48 5.69 -11.15
CA VAL A 582 15.20 6.23 -10.73
C VAL A 582 15.52 7.25 -9.65
N GLU A 583 15.01 8.46 -9.82
CA GLU A 583 15.12 9.47 -8.79
C GLU A 583 14.18 9.06 -7.65
N LEU A 584 14.77 8.73 -6.51
CA LEU A 584 14.00 8.62 -5.28
C LEU A 584 13.54 10.03 -4.95
N THR A 585 12.23 10.18 -4.81
CA THR A 585 11.60 11.47 -4.54
C THR A 585 11.87 11.98 -3.12
N GLU A 586 12.51 11.16 -2.25
CA GLU A 586 13.23 11.63 -1.06
C GLU A 586 14.53 10.86 -0.75
N SER A 587 15.21 11.34 0.30
CA SER A 587 16.36 10.69 0.94
C SER A 587 15.98 9.39 1.65
N PHE A 588 16.69 8.31 1.31
CA PHE A 588 16.50 6.98 1.89
C PHE A 588 17.68 6.62 2.80
N PRO A 589 17.46 6.16 4.05
CA PRO A 589 18.56 5.71 4.91
C PRO A 589 19.18 4.45 4.33
N LEU A 590 20.41 4.56 3.85
CA LEU A 590 21.14 3.46 3.24
C LEU A 590 21.68 2.53 4.34
N ASP A 591 21.33 1.23 4.27
CA ASP A 591 22.09 0.22 5.02
C ASP A 591 23.49 0.10 4.40
N PRO A 592 24.52 -0.26 5.19
CA PRO A 592 25.84 -0.55 4.67
C PRO A 592 25.85 -1.67 3.61
N ARG A 593 24.80 -2.48 3.55
CA ARG A 593 24.58 -3.50 2.52
C ARG A 593 23.54 -3.02 1.50
N PRO A 594 23.70 -3.34 0.21
CA PRO A 594 22.66 -3.15 -0.78
C PRO A 594 21.31 -3.74 -0.34
N GLU A 595 20.28 -2.88 -0.33
CA GLU A 595 18.90 -3.25 -0.03
C GLU A 595 18.05 -3.21 -1.29
N PHE A 596 17.20 -4.22 -1.44
CA PHE A 596 16.28 -4.35 -2.56
C PHE A 596 14.85 -4.17 -2.07
N HIS A 597 14.22 -3.09 -2.54
CA HIS A 597 12.86 -2.70 -2.21
C HIS A 597 11.97 -2.81 -3.44
N ARG A 598 10.72 -3.20 -3.26
CA ARG A 598 9.70 -3.12 -4.32
C ARG A 598 9.23 -1.67 -4.43
N VAL A 599 9.27 -1.11 -5.62
CA VAL A 599 8.89 0.28 -5.92
C VAL A 599 8.02 0.34 -7.18
N HIS A 600 7.07 1.27 -7.22
CA HIS A 600 6.38 1.64 -8.46
C HIS A 600 7.16 2.76 -9.13
N VAL A 601 7.45 2.64 -10.42
CA VAL A 601 8.19 3.65 -11.19
C VAL A 601 7.26 4.31 -12.20
N ARG A 602 7.18 5.65 -12.20
CA ARG A 602 6.46 6.43 -13.23
C ARG A 602 7.44 7.29 -14.02
N ILE A 603 7.16 7.45 -15.31
CA ILE A 603 7.85 8.43 -16.16
C ILE A 603 7.23 9.81 -15.89
N THR A 604 8.06 10.79 -15.56
CA THR A 604 7.68 12.19 -15.36
C THR A 604 8.51 13.10 -16.27
N ALA A 605 8.16 14.39 -16.36
CA ALA A 605 8.91 15.36 -17.17
C ALA A 605 10.38 15.52 -16.73
N SER A 606 10.72 15.15 -15.49
CA SER A 606 12.08 15.17 -14.96
C SER A 606 12.77 13.80 -14.94
N GLY A 607 12.12 12.74 -15.42
CA GLY A 607 12.65 11.37 -15.40
C GLY A 607 11.79 10.38 -14.63
N LEU A 608 12.37 9.22 -14.25
CA LEU A 608 11.68 8.12 -13.57
C LEU A 608 11.58 8.37 -12.05
N LYS A 609 10.40 8.25 -11.42
CA LYS A 609 10.11 8.53 -9.98
C LYS A 609 9.26 7.44 -9.26
N ALA A 610 9.23 7.35 -7.92
CA ALA A 610 8.49 6.34 -7.12
C ALA A 610 7.54 6.89 -5.97
N PHE A 611 6.44 6.20 -5.57
CA PHE A 611 5.22 6.80 -4.88
C PHE A 611 4.46 5.99 -3.74
N SER A 612 3.51 6.62 -2.97
CA SER A 612 2.65 6.08 -1.82
C SER A 612 1.24 6.77 -1.55
N THR A 613 0.57 6.59 -0.38
CA THR A 613 -0.92 6.42 -0.15
C THR A 613 -1.79 7.59 0.33
N ALA A 614 -1.42 8.36 1.36
CA ALA A 614 -2.22 9.55 1.74
C ALA A 614 -2.08 10.66 0.68
N ASP A 615 -1.00 10.60 -0.09
CA ASP A 615 -0.80 11.35 -1.32
C ASP A 615 -1.91 11.05 -2.35
N ALA A 616 -2.24 9.76 -2.52
CA ALA A 616 -3.29 9.33 -3.44
C ALA A 616 -4.67 9.81 -2.97
N ALA A 617 -4.91 9.87 -1.64
CA ALA A 617 -6.16 10.39 -1.12
C ALA A 617 -6.38 11.86 -1.51
N VAL A 618 -5.38 12.73 -1.32
CA VAL A 618 -5.51 14.14 -1.69
C VAL A 618 -5.54 14.34 -3.21
N ALA A 619 -4.79 13.55 -3.99
CA ALA A 619 -4.87 13.58 -5.44
C ALA A 619 -6.29 13.24 -5.96
N VAL A 620 -6.93 12.21 -5.39
CA VAL A 620 -8.32 11.84 -5.69
C VAL A 620 -9.27 12.97 -5.28
N SER A 621 -9.11 13.52 -4.08
CA SER A 621 -9.91 14.64 -3.56
C SER A 621 -9.89 15.87 -4.48
N ALA A 622 -8.70 16.25 -4.94
CA ALA A 622 -8.53 17.39 -5.84
C ALA A 622 -9.08 17.11 -7.24
N ALA A 623 -8.90 15.88 -7.77
CA ALA A 623 -9.48 15.49 -9.04
C ALA A 623 -11.02 15.50 -9.00
N LEU A 624 -11.63 15.05 -7.89
CA LEU A 624 -13.07 15.08 -7.68
C LEU A 624 -13.64 16.49 -7.62
N ASN A 625 -12.88 17.50 -7.18
CA ASN A 625 -13.32 18.89 -7.32
C ASN A 625 -13.54 19.27 -8.80
N VAL A 626 -12.77 18.70 -9.72
CA VAL A 626 -12.90 18.97 -11.17
C VAL A 626 -14.02 18.12 -11.79
N THR A 627 -14.08 16.83 -11.46
CA THR A 627 -14.98 15.87 -12.12
C THR A 627 -16.36 15.77 -11.47
N GLU A 628 -16.49 16.17 -10.21
CA GLU A 628 -17.76 16.19 -9.45
C GLU A 628 -17.92 17.49 -8.62
N PRO A 629 -17.81 18.69 -9.25
CA PRO A 629 -17.94 19.97 -8.55
C PRO A 629 -19.35 20.21 -7.99
N THR A 630 -20.31 19.40 -8.43
CA THR A 630 -21.71 19.38 -7.97
C THR A 630 -21.85 18.84 -6.54
N SER A 631 -20.80 18.26 -5.96
CA SER A 631 -20.86 17.53 -4.70
C SER A 631 -19.77 17.96 -3.71
N CYS A 632 -18.64 18.48 -4.21
CA CYS A 632 -17.50 18.86 -3.39
C CYS A 632 -16.59 19.90 -4.06
N GLY A 633 -15.66 20.46 -3.28
CA GLY A 633 -14.55 21.22 -3.83
C GLY A 633 -13.74 21.94 -2.77
N ILE A 634 -12.71 22.66 -3.23
CA ILE A 634 -11.80 23.47 -2.40
C ILE A 634 -12.52 24.58 -1.63
N GLY A 635 -13.72 24.99 -2.09
CA GLY A 635 -14.61 25.93 -1.40
C GLY A 635 -15.50 25.31 -0.32
N GLY A 636 -15.30 24.04 0.00
CA GLY A 636 -15.99 23.29 1.05
C GLY A 636 -15.08 22.86 2.20
N ASP A 637 -15.49 21.78 2.88
CA ASP A 637 -14.83 21.22 4.05
C ASP A 637 -14.44 19.75 3.82
N ALA A 638 -13.50 19.22 4.62
CA ALA A 638 -13.05 17.83 4.54
C ALA A 638 -12.79 17.20 5.92
N PHE A 639 -13.00 15.88 6.02
CA PHE A 639 -12.65 15.06 7.20
C PHE A 639 -11.92 13.80 6.74
N CYS A 640 -11.01 13.31 7.59
CA CYS A 640 -10.22 12.12 7.30
C CYS A 640 -10.03 11.27 8.56
N LEU A 641 -10.16 9.95 8.39
CA LEU A 641 -9.59 8.96 9.31
C LEU A 641 -8.43 8.24 8.62
N PHE A 642 -7.29 8.22 9.28
CA PHE A 642 -6.09 7.55 8.80
C PHE A 642 -5.68 6.44 9.77
N TYR A 643 -5.54 5.22 9.27
CA TYR A 643 -4.95 4.11 10.00
C TYR A 643 -3.47 3.98 9.63
N ASP A 644 -2.61 4.15 10.63
CA ASP A 644 -1.16 3.98 10.52
C ASP A 644 -0.78 2.55 10.91
N ALA A 645 -0.45 1.72 9.92
CA ALA A 645 -0.18 0.30 10.12
C ALA A 645 1.04 0.01 11.02
N PRO A 646 2.18 0.72 10.89
CA PRO A 646 3.30 0.62 11.83
C PRO A 646 2.92 0.80 13.30
N THR A 647 2.08 1.77 13.63
CA THR A 647 1.70 2.07 15.03
C THR A 647 0.39 1.40 15.43
N LYS A 648 -0.37 0.88 14.46
CA LYS A 648 -1.73 0.35 14.63
C LYS A 648 -2.68 1.35 15.30
N THR A 649 -2.54 2.61 14.94
CA THR A 649 -3.36 3.69 15.48
C THR A 649 -4.25 4.30 14.42
N VAL A 650 -5.45 4.69 14.83
CA VAL A 650 -6.37 5.50 14.01
C VAL A 650 -6.21 6.95 14.44
N GLN A 651 -6.05 7.84 13.47
CA GLN A 651 -5.91 9.28 13.64
C GLN A 651 -7.04 9.99 12.90
N ALA A 652 -7.56 11.08 13.47
CA ALA A 652 -8.63 11.86 12.85
C ALA A 652 -8.17 13.29 12.53
N LEU A 653 -8.69 13.80 11.42
CA LEU A 653 -8.47 15.15 10.95
C LEU A 653 -9.83 15.80 10.67
N ASN A 654 -10.04 16.98 11.24
CA ASN A 654 -11.22 17.82 11.05
C ASN A 654 -10.81 19.12 10.35
N GLY A 655 -11.09 19.19 9.05
CA GLY A 655 -10.91 20.35 8.21
C GLY A 655 -12.20 21.11 7.96
N SER A 656 -13.07 21.24 8.98
CA SER A 656 -14.31 22.03 8.85
C SER A 656 -14.17 23.48 9.32
N GLY A 657 -14.84 24.35 8.58
CA GLY A 657 -14.87 25.79 8.77
C GLY A 657 -15.63 26.28 10.00
N ARG A 658 -15.17 27.41 10.56
CA ARG A 658 -15.92 28.20 11.53
C ARG A 658 -16.77 29.26 10.81
N SER A 659 -17.87 29.67 11.42
CA SER A 659 -18.62 30.85 11.01
C SER A 659 -17.78 32.12 11.17
N PRO A 660 -18.04 33.18 10.38
CA PRO A 660 -17.45 34.49 10.61
C PRO A 660 -17.64 34.95 12.06
N LYS A 661 -16.61 35.54 12.67
CA LYS A 661 -16.68 35.99 14.08
C LYS A 661 -17.79 37.02 14.32
N ALA A 662 -18.08 37.85 13.32
CA ALA A 662 -19.11 38.88 13.40
C ALA A 662 -20.54 38.34 13.17
N LEU A 663 -20.71 37.07 12.80
CA LEU A 663 -22.02 36.50 12.51
C LEU A 663 -22.72 36.06 13.80
N SER A 664 -23.88 36.65 14.07
CA SER A 664 -24.79 36.26 15.16
C SER A 664 -26.20 36.00 14.62
N ILE A 665 -27.08 35.44 15.45
CA ILE A 665 -28.50 35.29 15.10
C ILE A 665 -29.10 36.65 14.71
N ASP A 666 -28.86 37.71 15.50
CA ASP A 666 -29.38 39.05 15.21
C ASP A 666 -28.89 39.61 13.87
N VAL A 667 -27.60 39.42 13.57
CA VAL A 667 -27.02 39.84 12.28
C VAL A 667 -27.66 39.06 11.14
N ALA A 668 -27.79 37.74 11.27
CA ALA A 668 -28.45 36.91 10.27
C ALA A 668 -29.92 37.34 10.05
N ARG A 669 -30.69 37.61 11.12
CA ARG A 669 -32.07 38.11 11.04
C ARG A 669 -32.13 39.47 10.36
N LYS A 670 -31.24 40.40 10.71
CA LYS A 670 -31.15 41.72 10.09
C LYS A 670 -30.82 41.63 8.59
N ASN A 671 -30.06 40.61 8.20
CA ASN A 671 -29.71 40.31 6.81
C ASN A 671 -30.79 39.50 6.07
N GLY A 672 -31.95 39.25 6.70
CA GLY A 672 -33.11 38.64 6.05
C GLY A 672 -33.27 37.14 6.26
N ALA A 673 -32.54 36.52 7.21
CA ALA A 673 -32.75 35.11 7.56
C ALA A 673 -34.13 34.89 8.22
N ILE A 674 -34.95 34.02 7.62
CA ILE A 674 -36.30 33.67 8.09
C ILE A 674 -36.33 32.18 8.49
N GLY A 675 -37.13 31.83 9.50
CA GLY A 675 -37.29 30.43 9.92
C GLY A 675 -36.21 29.95 10.90
N ARG A 676 -36.07 28.64 11.09
CA ARG A 676 -35.21 28.05 12.13
C ARG A 676 -33.73 27.91 11.73
N GLN A 677 -33.40 28.03 10.45
CA GLN A 677 -32.04 27.83 9.92
C GLN A 677 -31.71 28.87 8.85
N LEU A 678 -30.43 29.01 8.50
CA LEU A 678 -30.01 29.78 7.33
C LEU A 678 -30.37 29.02 6.06
N THR A 679 -30.97 29.68 5.08
CA THR A 679 -31.29 29.03 3.80
C THR A 679 -30.00 28.74 3.02
N GLU A 680 -30.00 27.66 2.24
CA GLU A 680 -28.87 27.20 1.43
C GLU A 680 -28.29 28.23 0.44
N ARG A 681 -29.06 29.25 0.08
CA ARG A 681 -28.68 30.30 -0.88
C ARG A 681 -28.18 31.58 -0.22
N ASP A 682 -28.28 31.67 1.11
CA ASP A 682 -27.82 32.84 1.87
C ASP A 682 -26.30 32.79 1.99
N LEU A 683 -25.57 33.85 1.61
CA LEU A 683 -24.11 33.87 1.76
C LEU A 683 -23.64 33.95 3.22
N ASN A 684 -24.53 34.24 4.17
CA ASN A 684 -24.24 34.06 5.60
C ASN A 684 -24.16 32.59 6.00
N SER A 685 -24.61 31.65 5.16
CA SER A 685 -24.41 30.21 5.35
C SER A 685 -22.99 29.74 5.00
N VAL A 686 -22.15 30.60 4.42
CA VAL A 686 -20.75 30.26 4.13
C VAL A 686 -19.94 30.32 5.43
N THR A 687 -19.46 29.16 5.89
CA THR A 687 -18.36 29.07 6.87
C THR A 687 -17.01 29.13 6.14
N VAL A 688 -15.93 29.45 6.86
CA VAL A 688 -14.59 29.52 6.26
C VAL A 688 -14.25 28.18 5.59
N PRO A 689 -14.01 28.11 4.26
CA PRO A 689 -13.75 26.83 3.60
C PRO A 689 -12.50 26.13 4.14
N GLY A 690 -12.64 24.91 4.65
CA GLY A 690 -11.54 24.18 5.29
C GLY A 690 -10.85 23.11 4.43
N ALA A 691 -11.40 22.75 3.27
CA ALA A 691 -10.85 21.70 2.41
C ALA A 691 -9.40 21.99 1.94
N ALA A 692 -9.07 23.25 1.65
CA ALA A 692 -7.73 23.62 1.21
C ALA A 692 -6.66 23.35 2.28
N ALA A 693 -6.89 23.77 3.52
CA ALA A 693 -6.01 23.46 4.65
C ALA A 693 -5.94 21.95 4.88
N ALA A 694 -7.10 21.28 4.88
CA ALA A 694 -7.19 19.84 5.09
C ALA A 694 -6.34 19.05 4.07
N TRP A 695 -6.36 19.42 2.79
CA TRP A 695 -5.52 18.77 1.76
C TRP A 695 -4.03 18.97 2.03
N VAL A 696 -3.61 20.21 2.29
CA VAL A 696 -2.19 20.52 2.58
C VAL A 696 -1.74 19.78 3.83
N ASP A 697 -2.54 19.81 4.90
CA ASP A 697 -2.19 19.23 6.19
C ASP A 697 -2.28 17.70 6.18
N THR A 698 -3.18 17.10 5.38
CA THR A 698 -3.23 15.64 5.16
C THR A 698 -1.93 15.17 4.50
N VAL A 699 -1.47 15.83 3.44
CA VAL A 699 -0.18 15.50 2.81
C VAL A 699 0.99 15.78 3.76
N ALA A 700 0.95 16.89 4.51
CA ALA A 700 2.04 17.21 5.43
C ALA A 700 2.13 16.24 6.62
N ARG A 701 1.00 15.71 7.11
CA ARG A 701 0.93 14.89 8.32
C ARG A 701 0.94 13.40 8.06
N PHE A 702 0.08 12.95 7.15
CA PHE A 702 -0.15 11.53 6.84
C PHE A 702 0.42 11.16 5.48
N GLY A 703 0.66 12.17 4.63
CA GLY A 703 1.40 12.03 3.40
C GLY A 703 2.74 11.39 3.67
N SER A 704 3.20 10.74 2.63
CA SER A 704 4.28 9.79 2.79
C SER A 704 5.66 10.41 2.95
N GLY A 705 5.75 11.73 2.77
CA GLY A 705 6.98 12.47 2.52
C GLY A 705 7.47 12.36 1.07
N LYS A 706 6.99 11.36 0.31
CA LYS A 706 7.59 10.91 -0.97
C LYS A 706 7.11 11.61 -2.22
N VAL A 707 6.22 12.58 -2.10
CA VAL A 707 5.82 13.45 -3.21
C VAL A 707 5.62 14.85 -2.71
N THR A 708 5.95 15.80 -3.57
CA THR A 708 5.61 17.19 -3.32
C THR A 708 4.10 17.39 -3.41
N PHE A 709 3.58 18.37 -2.67
CA PHE A 709 2.18 18.76 -2.80
C PHE A 709 1.82 19.19 -4.24
N GLU A 710 2.79 19.74 -4.99
CA GLU A 710 2.66 20.00 -6.43
C GLU A 710 2.36 18.73 -7.23
N GLU A 711 3.15 17.66 -7.03
CA GLU A 711 2.95 16.38 -7.73
C GLU A 711 1.61 15.73 -7.39
N VAL A 712 1.15 15.88 -6.14
CA VAL A 712 -0.19 15.41 -5.70
C VAL A 712 -1.30 16.16 -6.43
N MET A 713 -1.18 17.49 -6.57
CA MET A 713 -2.19 18.34 -7.19
C MET A 713 -2.12 18.36 -8.73
N ALA A 714 -1.00 17.97 -9.32
CA ALA A 714 -0.76 18.06 -10.76
C ALA A 714 -1.83 17.37 -11.63
N PRO A 715 -2.36 16.17 -11.30
CA PRO A 715 -3.45 15.57 -12.07
C PRO A 715 -4.72 16.42 -12.08
N ALA A 716 -5.11 16.98 -10.94
CA ALA A 716 -6.30 17.84 -10.84
C ALA A 716 -6.10 19.16 -11.61
N ILE A 717 -4.90 19.73 -11.57
CA ILE A 717 -4.55 20.92 -12.36
C ILE A 717 -4.69 20.62 -13.86
N ARG A 718 -4.13 19.50 -14.35
CA ARG A 718 -4.27 19.11 -15.76
C ARG A 718 -5.72 18.89 -16.16
N LEU A 719 -6.51 18.15 -15.37
CA LEU A 719 -7.93 17.93 -15.63
C LEU A 719 -8.70 19.26 -15.72
N ALA A 720 -8.38 20.23 -14.86
CA ALA A 720 -9.02 21.54 -14.89
C ALA A 720 -8.62 22.37 -16.13
N GLU A 721 -7.39 22.23 -16.64
CA GLU A 721 -6.91 23.02 -17.80
C GLU A 721 -7.19 22.39 -19.15
N GLU A 722 -6.85 21.12 -19.29
CA GLU A 722 -7.03 20.34 -20.53
C GLU A 722 -8.48 19.89 -20.70
N GLY A 723 -9.26 19.96 -19.62
CA GLY A 723 -10.67 19.61 -19.55
C GLY A 723 -10.91 18.13 -19.27
N ALA A 724 -12.11 17.84 -18.73
CA ALA A 724 -12.55 16.48 -18.44
C ALA A 724 -13.97 16.24 -19.01
N PRO A 725 -14.25 15.04 -19.57
CA PRO A 725 -15.60 14.69 -20.01
C PRO A 725 -16.53 14.57 -18.79
N VAL A 726 -17.70 15.22 -18.87
CA VAL A 726 -18.67 15.23 -17.77
C VAL A 726 -19.53 13.97 -17.80
N SER A 727 -19.62 13.25 -16.67
CA SER A 727 -20.46 12.05 -16.56
C SER A 727 -21.95 12.37 -16.56
N GLU A 728 -22.80 11.37 -16.79
CA GLU A 728 -24.24 11.56 -16.89
C GLU A 728 -24.87 12.08 -15.58
N LEU A 729 -24.50 11.51 -14.43
CA LEU A 729 -25.02 11.95 -13.13
C LEU A 729 -24.55 13.36 -12.79
N THR A 730 -23.28 13.69 -13.05
CA THR A 730 -22.72 15.03 -12.83
C THR A 730 -23.38 16.05 -13.76
N ALA A 731 -23.56 15.75 -15.04
CA ALA A 731 -24.22 16.66 -15.99
C ALA A 731 -25.67 16.94 -15.57
N ASN A 732 -26.40 15.92 -15.11
CA ASN A 732 -27.76 16.09 -14.59
C ASN A 732 -27.79 16.96 -13.32
N ALA A 733 -26.88 16.74 -12.37
CA ALA A 733 -26.76 17.58 -11.18
C ALA A 733 -26.41 19.03 -11.55
N TRP A 734 -25.50 19.23 -12.51
CA TRP A 734 -25.17 20.55 -13.06
C TRP A 734 -26.39 21.24 -13.64
N LYS A 735 -27.17 20.52 -14.45
CA LYS A 735 -28.38 21.04 -15.09
C LYS A 735 -29.42 21.49 -14.05
N ARG A 736 -29.63 20.71 -12.99
CA ARG A 736 -30.53 21.10 -11.88
C ARG A 736 -30.09 22.39 -11.19
N SER A 737 -28.79 22.65 -11.13
CA SER A 737 -28.21 23.84 -10.50
C SER A 737 -27.97 25.03 -11.45
N GLU A 738 -28.35 24.93 -12.73
CA GLU A 738 -28.09 25.99 -13.73
C GLU A 738 -28.57 27.37 -13.29
N GLY A 739 -29.83 27.45 -12.82
CA GLY A 739 -30.42 28.71 -12.36
C GLY A 739 -29.72 29.26 -11.12
N LEU A 740 -29.24 28.38 -10.22
CA LEU A 740 -28.48 28.76 -9.03
C LEU A 740 -27.13 29.35 -9.42
N ILE A 741 -26.35 28.64 -10.23
CA ILE A 741 -25.00 29.07 -10.69
C ILE A 741 -25.07 30.43 -11.39
N LYS A 742 -26.05 30.63 -12.27
CA LYS A 742 -26.23 31.88 -13.02
C LYS A 742 -26.61 33.08 -12.14
N SER A 743 -27.32 32.85 -11.04
CA SER A 743 -27.91 33.94 -10.24
C SER A 743 -27.12 34.26 -8.96
N ALA A 744 -26.35 33.31 -8.45
CA ALA A 744 -25.68 33.44 -7.16
C ALA A 744 -24.52 34.46 -7.16
N SER A 745 -23.80 34.59 -8.29
CA SER A 745 -22.70 35.55 -8.42
C SER A 745 -22.48 35.97 -9.89
N PRO A 746 -21.86 37.15 -10.15
CA PRO A 746 -21.50 37.56 -11.51
C PRO A 746 -20.53 36.61 -12.24
N SER A 747 -19.82 35.74 -11.50
CA SER A 747 -18.82 34.82 -12.05
C SER A 747 -19.39 33.46 -12.47
N GLY A 748 -20.72 33.32 -12.51
CA GLY A 748 -21.45 32.08 -12.87
C GLY A 748 -20.93 31.39 -14.13
N ASP A 749 -20.61 32.20 -15.16
CA ASP A 749 -20.16 31.71 -16.47
C ASP A 749 -18.84 30.92 -16.42
N SER A 750 -18.00 31.10 -15.39
CA SER A 750 -16.75 30.34 -15.23
C SER A 750 -16.96 28.83 -15.04
N MET A 751 -18.19 28.41 -14.74
CA MET A 751 -18.60 27.00 -14.58
C MET A 751 -19.68 26.61 -15.59
N LEU A 752 -19.77 27.32 -16.73
CA LEU A 752 -20.74 27.05 -17.80
C LEU A 752 -20.03 27.01 -19.17
N ILE A 753 -20.56 26.21 -20.09
CA ILE A 753 -20.12 26.17 -21.50
C ILE A 753 -21.02 27.13 -22.28
N ASN A 754 -20.48 28.26 -22.73
CA ASN A 754 -21.24 29.27 -23.50
C ASN A 754 -22.56 29.67 -22.81
N GLY A 755 -22.53 29.86 -21.48
CA GLY A 755 -23.70 30.25 -20.69
C GLY A 755 -24.75 29.15 -20.48
N ARG A 756 -24.43 27.87 -20.74
CA ARG A 756 -25.28 26.71 -20.38
C ARG A 756 -24.46 25.66 -19.63
N THR A 757 -25.14 24.74 -18.94
CA THR A 757 -24.47 23.62 -18.26
C THR A 757 -23.95 22.60 -19.28
N PRO A 758 -22.89 21.82 -18.95
CA PRO A 758 -22.39 20.76 -19.82
C PRO A 758 -23.41 19.62 -19.99
N LEU A 759 -23.42 19.01 -21.17
CA LEU A 759 -24.14 17.75 -21.44
C LEU A 759 -23.25 16.54 -21.12
N PRO A 760 -23.83 15.34 -20.89
CA PRO A 760 -23.06 14.13 -20.72
C PRO A 760 -22.07 13.92 -21.89
N GLY A 761 -20.80 13.64 -21.56
CA GLY A 761 -19.71 13.44 -22.52
C GLY A 761 -19.07 14.73 -23.07
N GLU A 762 -19.64 15.91 -22.83
CA GLU A 762 -18.97 17.16 -23.20
C GLU A 762 -17.76 17.41 -22.29
N VAL A 763 -16.70 17.98 -22.87
CA VAL A 763 -15.46 18.29 -22.13
C VAL A 763 -15.59 19.67 -21.47
N MET A 764 -15.60 19.68 -20.14
CA MET A 764 -15.63 20.89 -19.33
C MET A 764 -14.21 21.32 -18.97
N HIS A 765 -13.89 22.59 -19.21
CA HIS A 765 -12.60 23.20 -18.85
C HIS A 765 -12.82 24.22 -17.73
N LEU A 766 -11.97 24.20 -16.71
CA LEU A 766 -12.06 25.04 -15.50
C LEU A 766 -10.72 25.79 -15.27
N PRO A 767 -10.30 26.68 -16.18
CA PRO A 767 -9.00 27.35 -16.09
C PRO A 767 -8.83 28.22 -14.84
N ASP A 768 -9.93 28.79 -14.32
CA ASP A 768 -9.92 29.57 -13.09
C ASP A 768 -9.63 28.68 -11.86
N LEU A 769 -10.17 27.47 -11.84
CA LEU A 769 -9.90 26.48 -10.80
C LEU A 769 -8.44 26.01 -10.85
N ALA A 770 -7.90 25.78 -12.05
CA ALA A 770 -6.50 25.44 -12.23
C ALA A 770 -5.56 26.52 -11.68
N ARG A 771 -5.87 27.81 -11.91
CA ARG A 771 -5.12 28.91 -11.31
C ARG A 771 -5.22 28.92 -9.78
N THR A 772 -6.39 28.62 -9.22
CA THR A 772 -6.59 28.44 -7.78
C THR A 772 -5.73 27.32 -7.22
N PHE A 773 -5.71 26.15 -7.85
CA PHE A 773 -4.83 25.05 -7.44
C PHE A 773 -3.35 25.42 -7.53
N ARG A 774 -2.91 26.13 -8.57
CA ARG A 774 -1.52 26.60 -8.65
C ARG A 774 -1.15 27.58 -7.55
N THR A 775 -2.06 28.48 -7.16
CA THR A 775 -1.84 29.37 -6.02
C THR A 775 -1.70 28.57 -4.73
N LEU A 776 -2.56 27.57 -4.49
CA LEU A 776 -2.43 26.67 -3.33
C LEU A 776 -1.11 25.90 -3.34
N VAL A 777 -0.68 25.40 -4.51
CA VAL A 777 0.57 24.65 -4.66
C VAL A 777 1.79 25.53 -4.37
N SER A 778 1.84 26.73 -4.95
CA SER A 778 3.01 27.62 -4.86
C SER A 778 3.14 28.33 -3.51
N GLU A 779 2.02 28.62 -2.85
CA GLU A 779 1.99 29.43 -1.63
C GLU A 779 1.51 28.64 -0.39
N GLY A 780 1.20 27.35 -0.54
CA GLY A 780 0.61 26.52 0.51
C GLY A 780 -0.71 27.08 1.02
N LYS A 781 -1.02 26.86 2.30
CA LYS A 781 -2.23 27.39 2.96
C LYS A 781 -2.39 28.91 2.76
N LYS A 782 -1.29 29.66 2.82
CA LYS A 782 -1.32 31.13 2.67
C LYS A 782 -1.92 31.56 1.34
N GLY A 783 -1.70 30.82 0.25
CA GLY A 783 -2.27 31.18 -1.05
C GLY A 783 -3.79 31.18 -1.10
N PHE A 784 -4.44 30.36 -0.26
CA PHE A 784 -5.89 30.27 -0.18
C PHE A 784 -6.47 31.19 0.91
N TYR A 785 -5.85 31.19 2.08
CA TYR A 785 -6.36 31.90 3.27
C TYR A 785 -5.88 33.35 3.38
N THR A 786 -4.96 33.77 2.52
CA THR A 786 -4.51 35.16 2.38
C THR A 786 -4.39 35.55 0.90
N GLY A 787 -4.39 36.84 0.59
CA GLY A 787 -4.23 37.33 -0.78
C GLY A 787 -5.46 37.10 -1.67
N ARG A 788 -5.23 36.86 -2.98
CA ARG A 788 -6.26 37.01 -4.02
C ARG A 788 -7.51 36.14 -3.83
N ILE A 789 -7.34 34.92 -3.31
CA ILE A 789 -8.45 33.98 -3.13
C ILE A 789 -9.29 34.43 -1.93
N ALA A 790 -8.65 34.72 -0.80
CA ALA A 790 -9.33 35.23 0.39
C ALA A 790 -10.05 36.57 0.13
N GLU A 791 -9.41 37.49 -0.59
CA GLU A 791 -10.01 38.77 -1.02
C GLU A 791 -11.25 38.56 -1.87
N ALA A 792 -11.19 37.66 -2.86
CA ALA A 792 -12.33 37.37 -3.73
C ALA A 792 -13.50 36.73 -2.97
N ILE A 793 -13.22 35.86 -2.00
CA ILE A 793 -14.24 35.24 -1.14
C ILE A 793 -14.94 36.32 -0.30
N VAL A 794 -14.16 37.13 0.41
CA VAL A 794 -14.68 38.18 1.30
C VAL A 794 -15.46 39.24 0.52
N GLU A 795 -14.95 39.69 -0.64
CA GLU A 795 -15.64 40.65 -1.51
C GLU A 795 -17.00 40.11 -1.96
N LEU A 796 -17.06 38.85 -2.40
CA LEU A 796 -18.31 38.22 -2.82
C LEU A 796 -19.31 38.12 -1.68
N ILE A 797 -18.89 37.62 -0.51
CA ILE A 797 -19.76 37.47 0.66
C ILE A 797 -20.31 38.84 1.10
N LYS A 798 -19.45 39.87 1.19
CA LYS A 798 -19.85 41.23 1.56
C LYS A 798 -20.78 41.88 0.54
N SER A 799 -20.61 41.59 -0.75
CA SER A 799 -21.49 42.11 -1.81
C SER A 799 -22.96 41.69 -1.65
N LYS A 800 -23.23 40.64 -0.86
CA LYS A 800 -24.57 40.16 -0.52
C LYS A 800 -24.93 40.35 0.96
N GLY A 801 -24.23 41.25 1.65
CA GLY A 801 -24.51 41.60 3.05
C GLY A 801 -23.91 40.64 4.08
N GLY A 802 -23.08 39.67 3.67
CA GLY A 802 -22.37 38.80 4.60
C GLY A 802 -21.27 39.53 5.37
N VAL A 803 -20.85 38.93 6.49
CA VAL A 803 -19.97 39.57 7.48
C VAL A 803 -18.61 38.90 7.65
N MET A 804 -18.21 38.05 6.69
CA MET A 804 -16.89 37.42 6.70
C MET A 804 -15.79 38.46 6.48
N GLU A 805 -14.75 38.41 7.29
CA GLU A 805 -13.56 39.25 7.20
C GLU A 805 -12.34 38.44 6.80
N LEU A 806 -11.31 39.11 6.25
CA LEU A 806 -10.05 38.44 5.87
C LEU A 806 -9.39 37.75 7.07
N SER A 807 -9.54 38.30 8.28
CA SER A 807 -9.06 37.68 9.51
C SER A 807 -9.73 36.35 9.82
N ASP A 808 -11.01 36.15 9.44
CA ASP A 808 -11.69 34.87 9.65
C ASP A 808 -11.03 33.76 8.81
N LEU A 809 -10.61 34.07 7.57
CA LEU A 809 -9.88 33.13 6.73
C LEU A 809 -8.44 32.93 7.20
N ALA A 810 -7.73 34.02 7.50
CA ALA A 810 -6.31 33.97 7.86
C ALA A 810 -6.03 33.19 9.16
N GLU A 811 -7.00 33.11 10.07
CA GLU A 811 -6.91 32.37 11.32
C GLU A 811 -7.35 30.90 11.22
N HIS A 812 -7.82 30.46 10.05
CA HIS A 812 -8.27 29.08 9.89
C HIS A 812 -7.10 28.09 9.81
N ASP A 813 -7.26 26.96 10.50
CA ASP A 813 -6.36 25.82 10.42
C ASP A 813 -7.13 24.50 10.59
N THR A 814 -6.48 23.40 10.22
CA THR A 814 -6.99 22.04 10.37
C THR A 814 -6.78 21.53 11.80
N ASP A 815 -7.80 20.89 12.39
CA ASP A 815 -7.67 20.28 13.71
C ASP A 815 -7.33 18.79 13.61
N PHE A 816 -6.24 18.38 14.26
CA PHE A 816 -5.93 16.97 14.52
C PHE A 816 -6.57 16.56 15.84
N VAL A 817 -7.51 15.62 15.77
CA VAL A 817 -8.38 15.26 16.88
C VAL A 817 -8.29 13.77 17.17
N ASP A 818 -8.60 13.39 18.41
CA ASP A 818 -8.70 11.98 18.76
C ASP A 818 -9.99 11.39 18.17
N PRO A 819 -9.93 10.28 17.42
CA PRO A 819 -11.13 9.64 16.92
C PRO A 819 -11.96 9.05 18.06
N ILE A 820 -13.28 9.06 17.88
CA ILE A 820 -14.21 8.38 18.77
C ILE A 820 -14.51 6.98 18.23
N LYS A 821 -14.91 6.07 19.12
CA LYS A 821 -15.14 4.68 18.74
C LYS A 821 -16.19 3.98 19.57
N TYR A 822 -16.76 2.92 18.98
CA TYR A 822 -17.58 1.92 19.65
C TYR A 822 -17.12 0.52 19.25
N THR A 823 -17.01 -0.39 20.22
CA THR A 823 -16.66 -1.80 19.95
C THR A 823 -17.92 -2.62 20.00
N TYR A 824 -18.36 -3.12 18.86
CA TYR A 824 -19.56 -3.92 18.69
C TYR A 824 -19.24 -5.41 18.79
N ALA A 825 -20.11 -6.15 19.50
CA ALA A 825 -19.99 -7.57 19.80
C ALA A 825 -18.65 -7.95 20.48
N GLY A 826 -17.98 -7.00 21.13
CA GLY A 826 -16.64 -7.19 21.73
C GLY A 826 -15.51 -7.48 20.74
N GLU A 827 -15.76 -7.44 19.42
CA GLU A 827 -14.82 -7.90 18.40
C GLU A 827 -14.38 -6.78 17.44
N VAL A 828 -15.33 -6.00 16.92
CA VAL A 828 -15.06 -5.00 15.88
C VAL A 828 -15.27 -3.60 16.41
N THR A 829 -14.23 -2.78 16.32
CA THR A 829 -14.25 -1.37 16.72
C THR A 829 -14.50 -0.49 15.51
N LEU A 830 -15.67 0.17 15.48
CA LEU A 830 -15.96 1.24 14.52
C LEU A 830 -15.38 2.56 15.04
N TRP A 831 -14.63 3.24 14.19
CA TRP A 831 -14.01 4.53 14.43
C TRP A 831 -14.64 5.61 13.55
N GLU A 832 -14.85 6.77 14.15
CA GLU A 832 -15.48 7.94 13.55
C GLU A 832 -14.74 9.21 13.99
N CYS A 833 -14.82 10.28 13.20
CA CYS A 833 -14.37 11.60 13.67
C CYS A 833 -15.26 12.10 14.83
N PRO A 834 -14.70 12.82 15.83
CA PRO A 834 -15.50 13.41 16.90
C PRO A 834 -16.42 14.52 16.37
N PRO A 835 -17.39 14.97 17.20
CA PRO A 835 -18.13 16.20 16.95
C PRO A 835 -17.19 17.36 16.59
N ASN A 836 -17.56 18.26 15.69
CA ASN A 836 -18.89 18.60 15.18
C ASN A 836 -19.49 17.70 14.09
N GLY A 837 -18.80 16.64 13.66
CA GLY A 837 -19.34 15.63 12.75
C GLY A 837 -20.41 14.74 13.38
N GLN A 838 -21.23 14.09 12.56
CA GLN A 838 -22.32 13.22 13.01
C GLN A 838 -21.95 11.74 13.19
N GLY A 839 -20.66 11.39 13.19
CA GLY A 839 -20.23 9.98 13.21
C GLY A 839 -20.63 9.27 14.50
N ILE A 840 -20.75 10.04 15.59
CA ILE A 840 -21.28 9.56 16.87
C ILE A 840 -22.69 8.98 16.76
N THR A 841 -23.51 9.40 15.78
CA THR A 841 -24.83 8.80 15.53
C THR A 841 -24.71 7.32 15.19
N ALA A 842 -23.72 6.94 14.36
CA ALA A 842 -23.49 5.55 13.99
C ALA A 842 -23.07 4.71 15.22
N LEU A 843 -22.17 5.28 16.03
CA LEU A 843 -21.69 4.66 17.27
C LEU A 843 -22.82 4.47 18.30
N MET A 844 -23.67 5.48 18.49
CA MET A 844 -24.79 5.43 19.42
C MET A 844 -25.83 4.39 18.98
N ALA A 845 -26.18 4.34 17.70
CA ALA A 845 -27.14 3.36 17.20
C ALA A 845 -26.62 1.92 17.31
N LEU A 846 -25.33 1.66 17.04
CA LEU A 846 -24.72 0.35 17.33
C LEU A 846 -24.81 -0.01 18.82
N GLY A 847 -24.51 0.94 19.70
CA GLY A 847 -24.61 0.71 21.14
C GLY A 847 -26.04 0.51 21.65
N ILE A 848 -27.03 1.19 21.06
CA ILE A 848 -28.45 0.97 21.37
C ILE A 848 -28.90 -0.41 20.92
N LEU A 849 -28.48 -0.85 19.72
CA LEU A 849 -28.79 -2.20 19.20
C LEU A 849 -28.19 -3.29 20.11
N GLU A 850 -26.92 -3.17 20.47
CA GLU A 850 -26.26 -4.11 21.38
C GLU A 850 -26.89 -4.11 22.77
N ALA A 851 -27.19 -2.93 23.33
CA ALA A 851 -27.87 -2.84 24.62
C ALA A 851 -29.29 -3.44 24.57
N ALA A 852 -30.04 -3.25 23.48
CA ALA A 852 -31.36 -3.85 23.28
C ALA A 852 -31.29 -5.39 23.20
N GLU A 853 -30.23 -5.94 22.62
CA GLU A 853 -29.94 -7.37 22.62
C GLU A 853 -29.62 -7.87 24.04
N GLU A 854 -28.71 -7.19 24.77
CA GLU A 854 -28.33 -7.54 26.15
C GLU A 854 -29.53 -7.62 27.10
N ILE A 855 -30.48 -6.68 26.98
CA ILE A 855 -31.68 -6.63 27.84
C ILE A 855 -32.84 -7.48 27.30
N GLY A 856 -32.62 -8.25 26.23
CA GLY A 856 -33.61 -9.19 25.67
C GLY A 856 -34.80 -8.53 24.96
N LYS A 857 -34.67 -7.27 24.51
CA LYS A 857 -35.71 -6.57 23.73
C LYS A 857 -35.73 -7.02 22.27
N ILE A 858 -34.58 -7.39 21.73
CA ILE A 858 -34.43 -7.95 20.38
C ILE A 858 -33.64 -9.27 20.43
N LYS A 859 -33.78 -10.09 19.39
CA LYS A 859 -32.91 -11.25 19.17
C LYS A 859 -31.51 -10.80 18.76
N PRO A 860 -30.49 -11.68 18.82
CA PRO A 860 -29.18 -11.36 18.29
C PRO A 860 -29.24 -10.83 16.86
N LEU A 861 -28.75 -9.61 16.66
CA LEU A 861 -29.04 -8.87 15.43
C LEU A 861 -28.49 -9.60 14.19
N LEU A 862 -27.27 -10.15 14.30
CA LEU A 862 -26.60 -10.91 13.24
C LEU A 862 -27.26 -12.26 12.93
N GLU A 863 -28.09 -12.79 13.84
CA GLU A 863 -28.87 -14.02 13.62
C GLU A 863 -30.26 -13.76 13.00
N MET A 864 -30.75 -12.52 13.08
CA MET A 864 -31.98 -12.14 12.38
C MET A 864 -31.80 -12.27 10.86
N LYS A 865 -32.85 -12.67 10.16
CA LYS A 865 -32.86 -12.74 8.70
C LYS A 865 -32.62 -11.32 8.13
N HIS A 866 -31.62 -11.19 7.27
CA HIS A 866 -31.29 -9.91 6.61
C HIS A 866 -32.53 -9.33 5.90
N ASN A 867 -32.77 -8.04 6.11
CA ASN A 867 -33.95 -7.30 5.63
C ASN A 867 -35.31 -7.92 6.01
N SER A 868 -35.39 -8.67 7.12
CA SER A 868 -36.69 -9.02 7.72
C SER A 868 -37.33 -7.80 8.40
N VAL A 869 -38.63 -7.91 8.70
CA VAL A 869 -39.38 -6.85 9.40
C VAL A 869 -38.73 -6.52 10.74
N GLU A 870 -38.37 -7.53 11.53
CA GLU A 870 -37.77 -7.36 12.85
C GLU A 870 -36.38 -6.72 12.78
N TYR A 871 -35.57 -7.12 11.78
CA TYR A 871 -34.25 -6.54 11.55
C TYR A 871 -34.37 -5.05 11.18
N LEU A 872 -35.16 -4.73 10.16
CA LEU A 872 -35.33 -3.35 9.69
C LEU A 872 -35.94 -2.47 10.77
N HIS A 873 -36.98 -2.95 11.47
CA HIS A 873 -37.58 -2.24 12.59
C HIS A 873 -36.54 -1.90 13.68
N ALA A 874 -35.71 -2.87 14.07
CA ALA A 874 -34.69 -2.65 15.09
C ALA A 874 -33.67 -1.57 14.68
N LEU A 875 -33.18 -1.64 13.43
CA LEU A 875 -32.24 -0.64 12.90
C LEU A 875 -32.88 0.75 12.83
N ILE A 876 -34.12 0.84 12.33
CA ILE A 876 -34.85 2.11 12.19
C ILE A 876 -35.03 2.78 13.55
N GLU A 877 -35.55 2.06 14.54
CA GLU A 877 -35.82 2.66 15.86
C GLU A 877 -34.54 3.02 16.62
N ALA A 878 -33.47 2.22 16.48
CA ALA A 878 -32.17 2.56 17.08
C ALA A 878 -31.55 3.81 16.45
N LEU A 879 -31.59 3.91 15.11
CA LEU A 879 -31.13 5.10 14.39
C LEU A 879 -31.96 6.33 14.71
N ARG A 880 -33.29 6.18 14.82
CA ARG A 880 -34.17 7.24 15.31
C ARG A 880 -33.67 7.75 16.66
N LEU A 881 -33.60 6.88 17.67
CA LEU A 881 -33.15 7.28 19.02
C LEU A 881 -31.79 7.98 19.00
N ALA A 882 -30.84 7.50 18.19
CA ALA A 882 -29.53 8.12 18.04
C ALA A 882 -29.60 9.49 17.33
N PHE A 883 -30.41 9.63 16.28
CA PHE A 883 -30.61 10.91 15.59
C PHE A 883 -31.22 11.97 16.50
N ALA A 884 -32.25 11.64 17.29
CA ALA A 884 -32.85 12.60 18.24
C ALA A 884 -31.80 13.23 19.17
N ASP A 885 -30.93 12.39 19.73
CA ASP A 885 -29.89 12.87 20.65
C ASP A 885 -28.82 13.65 19.92
N THR A 886 -28.31 13.09 18.83
CA THR A 886 -27.19 13.70 18.12
C THR A 886 -27.57 15.00 17.44
N GLN A 887 -28.77 15.14 16.92
CA GLN A 887 -29.25 16.40 16.33
C GLN A 887 -29.36 17.53 17.37
N TYR A 888 -29.61 17.21 18.64
CA TYR A 888 -29.70 18.21 19.70
C TYR A 888 -28.33 18.52 20.32
N TYR A 889 -27.57 17.47 20.67
CA TYR A 889 -26.35 17.59 21.47
C TYR A 889 -25.06 17.73 20.66
N VAL A 890 -25.01 17.26 19.40
CA VAL A 890 -23.77 17.34 18.59
C VAL A 890 -23.45 18.80 18.30
N SER A 891 -22.49 19.27 19.08
CA SER A 891 -21.79 20.54 19.00
C SER A 891 -20.40 20.29 19.63
N ASP A 892 -19.95 21.01 20.66
CA ASP A 892 -18.74 20.62 21.43
C ASP A 892 -19.10 19.56 22.50
N PRO A 893 -18.34 18.44 22.65
CA PRO A 893 -18.89 17.18 23.21
C PRO A 893 -18.68 16.86 24.71
N LYS A 894 -19.52 15.93 25.24
CA LYS A 894 -19.19 14.66 25.98
C LYS A 894 -20.45 13.81 26.34
N GLU A 895 -20.47 12.50 26.05
CA GLU A 895 -21.53 11.53 26.49
C GLU A 895 -20.96 10.16 26.99
N THR A 896 -21.78 9.31 27.63
CA THR A 896 -21.36 8.10 28.40
C THR A 896 -22.12 6.79 28.05
N LYS A 897 -21.63 5.60 28.49
CA LYS A 897 -22.25 4.29 28.21
C LYS A 897 -23.57 4.05 28.97
N GLU A 898 -23.67 4.50 30.21
CA GLU A 898 -24.87 4.40 31.05
C GLU A 898 -26.08 5.09 30.40
N TYR A 899 -25.82 6.18 29.66
CA TYR A 899 -26.82 6.89 28.89
C TYR A 899 -27.45 6.00 27.81
N LEU A 900 -26.64 5.22 27.08
CA LEU A 900 -27.12 4.36 25.98
C LEU A 900 -28.06 3.25 26.47
N LYS A 901 -27.77 2.66 27.65
CA LYS A 901 -28.67 1.66 28.26
C LYS A 901 -30.04 2.24 28.59
N ARG A 902 -30.08 3.45 29.16
CA ARG A 902 -31.34 4.16 29.44
C ARG A 902 -32.12 4.48 28.16
N ARG A 903 -31.45 4.80 27.05
CA ARG A 903 -32.11 5.03 25.75
C ARG A 903 -32.71 3.75 25.17
N ALA A 904 -32.04 2.61 25.33
CA ALA A 904 -32.54 1.32 24.85
C ALA A 904 -33.84 0.87 25.54
N GLU A 905 -34.14 1.33 26.75
CA GLU A 905 -35.41 1.02 27.45
C GLU A 905 -36.64 1.53 26.70
N ASN A 906 -36.50 2.63 25.94
CA ASN A 906 -37.56 3.21 25.12
C ASN A 906 -37.90 2.36 23.87
N PHE A 907 -37.08 1.37 23.54
CA PHE A 907 -37.31 0.49 22.40
C PHE A 907 -38.54 -0.42 22.63
N ASN A 908 -39.45 -0.42 21.65
CA ASN A 908 -40.62 -1.29 21.60
C ASN A 908 -40.55 -2.24 20.39
N PRO A 909 -40.31 -3.55 20.58
CA PRO A 909 -40.10 -4.50 19.47
C PRO A 909 -41.35 -4.76 18.59
N LYS A 910 -42.51 -4.19 18.95
CA LYS A 910 -43.80 -4.50 18.30
C LYS A 910 -44.49 -3.30 17.65
N ALA A 911 -43.99 -2.08 17.87
CA ALA A 911 -44.59 -0.87 17.34
C ALA A 911 -43.57 0.27 17.30
N SER A 912 -43.72 1.20 16.35
CA SER A 912 -42.93 2.44 16.34
C SER A 912 -43.18 3.27 17.61
N ILE A 913 -42.15 3.98 18.08
CA ILE A 913 -42.27 4.89 19.22
C ILE A 913 -43.04 6.15 18.76
N PRO A 914 -44.20 6.48 19.36
CA PRO A 914 -45.06 7.56 18.85
C PRO A 914 -44.53 8.98 19.14
N ASP A 915 -43.75 9.18 20.21
CA ASP A 915 -43.17 10.48 20.59
C ASP A 915 -41.72 10.26 21.04
N VAL A 916 -40.76 10.65 20.21
CA VAL A 916 -39.34 10.66 20.58
C VAL A 916 -38.91 12.11 20.76
N HIS A 917 -38.55 12.47 21.99
CA HIS A 917 -38.23 13.86 22.34
C HIS A 917 -36.86 14.33 21.80
N HIS A 918 -36.84 15.58 21.32
CA HIS A 918 -35.72 16.45 20.88
C HIS A 918 -35.31 16.45 19.38
N GLY A 919 -35.10 17.67 18.85
CA GLY A 919 -34.38 18.01 17.59
C GLY A 919 -35.17 17.91 16.28
N ASN A 920 -35.00 18.86 15.35
CA ASN A 920 -35.56 18.77 13.98
C ASN A 920 -34.76 19.65 12.98
N PRO A 921 -33.97 19.06 12.05
CA PRO A 921 -33.20 19.77 11.01
C PRO A 921 -33.58 19.44 9.53
N ALA A 922 -33.29 20.38 8.62
CA ALA A 922 -33.59 20.31 7.17
C ALA A 922 -32.77 19.30 6.34
N ALA A 923 -33.26 19.03 5.12
CA ALA A 923 -32.92 17.88 4.29
C ALA A 923 -31.82 18.07 3.22
N SER A 924 -31.17 16.94 2.92
CA SER A 924 -30.31 16.61 1.76
C SER A 924 -28.95 17.31 1.63
N THR A 925 -27.91 16.53 1.34
CA THR A 925 -26.53 17.02 1.10
C THR A 925 -25.88 16.20 0.00
N ASP A 926 -25.15 16.84 -0.89
CA ASP A 926 -24.30 16.20 -1.89
C ASP A 926 -22.85 16.22 -1.37
N THR A 927 -22.18 15.08 -1.41
CA THR A 927 -20.88 14.86 -0.77
C THR A 927 -20.07 13.93 -1.66
N VAL A 928 -18.75 13.87 -1.50
CA VAL A 928 -17.98 12.80 -2.13
C VAL A 928 -17.15 12.08 -1.07
N TYR A 929 -17.23 10.76 -1.11
CA TYR A 929 -16.47 9.84 -0.26
C TYR A 929 -15.59 8.95 -1.12
N PHE A 930 -14.37 8.68 -0.65
CA PHE A 930 -13.50 7.66 -1.24
C PHE A 930 -12.61 7.03 -0.16
N SER A 931 -12.14 5.82 -0.43
CA SER A 931 -11.17 5.11 0.40
C SER A 931 -9.93 4.74 -0.40
N VAL A 932 -8.79 4.77 0.27
CA VAL A 932 -7.50 4.29 -0.27
C VAL A 932 -6.84 3.39 0.77
N ALA A 933 -6.23 2.30 0.33
CA ALA A 933 -5.36 1.46 1.16
C ALA A 933 -4.11 1.09 0.36
N ASP A 934 -3.02 0.73 1.04
CA ASP A 934 -1.73 0.43 0.41
C ASP A 934 -1.14 -0.93 0.75
N GLN A 935 -0.02 -1.24 0.09
CA GLN A 935 0.78 -2.44 0.33
C GLN A 935 1.46 -2.49 1.72
N TRP A 936 1.52 -1.39 2.45
CA TRP A 936 2.10 -1.32 3.80
C TRP A 936 1.04 -1.56 4.89
N GLY A 937 -0.24 -1.66 4.52
CA GLY A 937 -1.34 -1.90 5.43
C GLY A 937 -2.04 -0.62 5.90
N ASN A 938 -1.65 0.57 5.44
CA ASN A 938 -2.31 1.81 5.83
C ASN A 938 -3.67 1.92 5.13
N GLY A 939 -4.57 2.66 5.75
CA GLY A 939 -5.90 2.94 5.23
C GLY A 939 -6.29 4.40 5.44
N CYS A 940 -6.86 5.04 4.43
CA CYS A 940 -7.36 6.40 4.51
C CYS A 940 -8.83 6.43 4.10
N SER A 941 -9.70 6.79 5.04
CA SER A 941 -11.12 7.05 4.82
C SER A 941 -11.29 8.56 4.73
N PHE A 942 -11.61 9.08 3.54
CA PHE A 942 -11.60 10.52 3.27
C PHE A 942 -12.93 10.98 2.69
N ILE A 943 -13.43 12.10 3.18
CA ILE A 943 -14.71 12.66 2.74
C ILE A 943 -14.64 14.18 2.65
N GLN A 944 -15.26 14.76 1.62
CA GLN A 944 -15.32 16.22 1.41
C GLN A 944 -16.66 16.65 0.79
N SER A 945 -17.09 17.89 1.05
CA SER A 945 -18.40 18.37 0.58
C SER A 945 -18.54 19.89 0.60
N ASN A 946 -19.38 20.40 -0.31
CA ASN A 946 -19.90 21.78 -0.29
C ASN A 946 -21.23 21.93 0.49
N TYR A 947 -21.64 20.89 1.22
CA TYR A 947 -22.96 20.67 1.80
C TYR A 947 -24.06 20.33 0.78
N ALA A 948 -24.89 21.27 0.33
CA ALA A 948 -25.98 20.96 -0.60
C ALA A 948 -25.57 21.30 -2.04
N GLY A 949 -25.41 20.30 -2.91
CA GLY A 949 -25.02 20.48 -4.32
C GLY A 949 -23.75 21.31 -4.51
N PHE A 950 -23.86 22.35 -5.33
CA PHE A 950 -22.83 23.39 -5.52
C PHE A 950 -22.66 24.33 -4.30
N GLY A 951 -23.19 23.98 -3.14
CA GLY A 951 -23.30 24.86 -1.98
C GLY A 951 -24.24 26.03 -2.28
N THR A 952 -23.76 27.25 -2.04
CA THR A 952 -24.48 28.48 -2.41
C THR A 952 -24.60 28.69 -3.92
N GLY A 953 -23.78 27.98 -4.72
CA GLY A 953 -23.59 28.25 -6.15
C GLY A 953 -22.83 29.54 -6.47
N ALA A 954 -22.43 30.32 -5.45
CA ALA A 954 -21.71 31.57 -5.63
C ALA A 954 -20.23 31.31 -5.87
N ILE A 955 -19.66 31.95 -6.90
CA ILE A 955 -18.28 31.72 -7.37
C ILE A 955 -17.46 32.99 -7.16
N PRO A 956 -16.43 32.97 -6.28
CA PRO A 956 -15.50 34.07 -6.11
C PRO A 956 -14.82 34.41 -7.43
N LYS A 957 -14.69 35.71 -7.72
CA LYS A 957 -14.18 36.21 -9.00
C LYS A 957 -12.81 35.61 -9.32
N GLY A 958 -12.68 35.01 -10.51
CA GLY A 958 -11.42 34.45 -11.01
C GLY A 958 -10.91 33.21 -10.29
N CYS A 959 -11.74 32.56 -9.46
CA CYS A 959 -11.34 31.42 -8.62
C CYS A 959 -11.85 30.05 -9.13
N GLY A 960 -12.97 30.00 -9.85
CA GLY A 960 -13.44 28.78 -10.52
C GLY A 960 -13.99 27.67 -9.62
N PHE A 961 -14.40 27.99 -8.39
CA PHE A 961 -15.08 27.06 -7.48
C PHE A 961 -16.25 27.75 -6.77
N THR A 962 -17.22 26.98 -6.28
CA THR A 962 -18.35 27.51 -5.52
C THR A 962 -18.10 27.49 -4.00
N LEU A 963 -18.74 28.41 -3.27
CA LEU A 963 -18.70 28.44 -1.81
C LEU A 963 -19.75 27.51 -1.20
N GLN A 964 -19.34 26.71 -0.22
CA GLN A 964 -20.24 25.86 0.55
C GLN A 964 -21.32 26.64 1.32
N ASN A 965 -22.41 25.96 1.67
CA ASN A 965 -23.49 26.50 2.51
C ASN A 965 -23.63 25.76 3.86
N ARG A 966 -22.51 25.30 4.42
CA ARG A 966 -22.44 24.48 5.64
C ARG A 966 -23.05 25.15 6.88
N GLY A 967 -23.03 26.48 6.95
CA GLY A 967 -23.67 27.28 8.02
C GLY A 967 -25.19 27.11 8.09
N SER A 968 -25.85 26.57 7.06
CA SER A 968 -27.24 26.12 7.15
C SER A 968 -27.47 25.05 8.21
N GLY A 969 -26.41 24.36 8.67
CA GLY A 969 -26.46 23.44 9.78
C GLY A 969 -26.74 24.11 11.14
N PHE A 970 -26.60 25.43 11.30
CA PHE A 970 -26.90 26.12 12.56
C PHE A 970 -28.41 26.26 12.82
N ILE A 971 -28.76 26.30 14.11
CA ILE A 971 -30.11 26.65 14.57
C ILE A 971 -30.17 28.13 14.95
N LEU A 972 -31.18 28.84 14.45
CA LEU A 972 -31.45 30.25 14.73
C LEU A 972 -32.42 30.42 15.92
N GLU A 973 -32.09 29.73 17.02
CA GLU A 973 -32.85 29.67 18.27
C GLU A 973 -31.87 29.87 19.43
N GLU A 974 -32.12 30.89 20.24
CA GLU A 974 -31.27 31.22 21.38
C GLU A 974 -31.29 30.10 22.42
N GLY A 975 -30.13 29.71 22.94
CA GLY A 975 -29.97 28.63 23.92
C GLY A 975 -29.86 27.23 23.32
N HIS A 976 -30.04 27.05 22.00
CA HIS A 976 -29.83 25.74 21.37
C HIS A 976 -28.33 25.36 21.38
N PRO A 977 -27.93 24.10 21.68
CA PRO A 977 -26.50 23.72 21.70
C PRO A 977 -25.79 23.97 20.37
N ASN A 978 -26.49 23.73 19.26
CA ASN A 978 -26.05 24.08 17.89
C ASN A 978 -26.57 25.46 17.39
N GLN A 979 -26.80 26.43 18.29
CA GLN A 979 -27.19 27.78 17.88
C GLN A 979 -26.09 28.47 17.04
N LEU A 980 -26.48 29.34 16.11
CA LEU A 980 -25.56 30.19 15.36
C LEU A 980 -24.81 31.14 16.31
N ALA A 981 -23.48 31.05 16.29
CA ALA A 981 -22.59 31.97 17.00
C ALA A 981 -21.33 32.19 16.16
N GLY A 982 -20.72 33.36 16.26
CA GLY A 982 -19.50 33.69 15.51
C GLY A 982 -18.30 32.87 15.98
N GLY A 983 -17.44 32.46 15.06
CA GLY A 983 -16.27 31.62 15.35
C GLY A 983 -16.60 30.18 15.77
N LYS A 984 -17.86 29.75 15.62
CA LYS A 984 -18.33 28.40 15.96
C LYS A 984 -18.39 27.52 14.72
N ARG A 985 -18.25 26.20 14.88
CA ARG A 985 -18.52 25.24 13.81
C ARG A 985 -19.98 24.77 13.87
N PRO A 986 -20.70 24.70 12.74
CA PRO A 986 -22.04 24.12 12.70
C PRO A 986 -21.98 22.60 12.84
N TYR A 987 -23.12 21.99 13.19
CA TYR A 987 -23.34 20.56 12.98
C TYR A 987 -22.95 20.15 11.55
N HIS A 988 -22.16 19.10 11.43
CA HIS A 988 -21.56 18.69 10.17
C HIS A 988 -21.97 17.27 9.78
N THR A 989 -22.45 17.12 8.54
CA THR A 989 -23.00 15.84 8.07
C THR A 989 -21.95 14.86 7.56
N ILE A 990 -20.80 15.34 7.04
CA ILE A 990 -19.80 14.44 6.46
C ILE A 990 -19.05 13.65 7.53
N ILE A 991 -19.00 12.33 7.34
CA ILE A 991 -18.37 11.39 8.27
C ILE A 991 -17.55 10.34 7.50
N PRO A 992 -16.24 10.22 7.73
CA PRO A 992 -15.46 9.07 7.29
C PRO A 992 -15.58 7.94 8.32
N ALA A 993 -15.57 6.68 7.87
CA ALA A 993 -15.54 5.52 8.78
C ALA A 993 -14.36 4.58 8.53
N LEU A 994 -13.90 3.97 9.63
CA LEU A 994 -12.86 2.95 9.62
C LEU A 994 -13.18 1.94 10.72
N ALA A 995 -13.01 0.64 10.45
CA ALA A 995 -13.17 -0.39 11.47
C ALA A 995 -11.88 -1.18 11.69
N THR A 996 -11.59 -1.50 12.94
CA THR A 996 -10.51 -2.41 13.34
C THR A 996 -11.08 -3.67 13.99
N ARG A 997 -10.36 -4.78 13.90
CA ARG A 997 -10.64 -6.00 14.68
C ARG A 997 -9.46 -6.21 15.63
N GLY A 998 -9.69 -5.94 16.92
CA GLY A 998 -8.60 -5.65 17.84
C GLY A 998 -7.88 -4.36 17.42
N ASP A 999 -6.55 -4.43 17.32
CA ASP A 999 -5.68 -3.32 16.86
C ASP A 999 -5.47 -3.32 15.33
N GLU A 1000 -5.87 -4.37 14.63
CA GLU A 1000 -5.66 -4.51 13.18
C GLU A 1000 -6.75 -3.83 12.35
N LEU A 1001 -6.35 -3.12 11.30
CA LEU A 1001 -7.28 -2.59 10.30
C LEU A 1001 -8.13 -3.72 9.69
N PHE A 1002 -9.44 -3.53 9.71
CA PHE A 1002 -10.41 -4.46 9.15
C PHE A 1002 -11.11 -3.89 7.93
N LEU A 1003 -11.54 -2.63 7.99
CA LEU A 1003 -12.38 -2.01 6.98
C LEU A 1003 -12.08 -0.50 6.85
N VAL A 1004 -11.94 0.00 5.63
CA VAL A 1004 -11.90 1.43 5.29
C VAL A 1004 -13.11 1.71 4.40
N TYR A 1005 -14.09 2.45 4.91
CA TYR A 1005 -15.37 2.57 4.23
C TYR A 1005 -16.16 3.82 4.60
N GLY A 1006 -17.19 4.09 3.82
CA GLY A 1006 -18.07 5.23 4.03
C GLY A 1006 -19.21 5.17 3.03
N VAL A 1007 -20.33 5.80 3.38
CA VAL A 1007 -21.51 5.89 2.52
C VAL A 1007 -21.91 7.34 2.46
N MET A 1008 -21.86 7.95 1.29
CA MET A 1008 -22.20 9.34 1.03
C MET A 1008 -23.72 9.61 1.16
N GLY A 1009 -24.16 10.84 1.44
CA GLY A 1009 -25.59 11.23 1.36
C GLY A 1009 -26.19 11.90 2.61
N GLY A 1010 -25.46 12.83 3.25
CA GLY A 1010 -26.01 13.60 4.37
C GLY A 1010 -26.45 12.76 5.56
N PHE A 1011 -27.72 12.82 5.94
CA PHE A 1011 -28.27 11.99 7.01
C PHE A 1011 -28.30 10.49 6.67
N MET A 1012 -28.13 10.11 5.40
CA MET A 1012 -27.93 8.70 5.04
C MET A 1012 -26.59 8.16 5.54
N GLN A 1013 -25.57 9.02 5.78
CA GLN A 1013 -24.22 8.53 6.07
C GLN A 1013 -24.15 7.62 7.31
N PRO A 1014 -24.65 8.01 8.51
CA PRO A 1014 -24.64 7.10 9.67
C PRO A 1014 -25.47 5.82 9.45
N GLN A 1015 -26.58 5.94 8.72
CA GLN A 1015 -27.49 4.83 8.42
C GLN A 1015 -26.79 3.82 7.49
N GLY A 1016 -26.10 4.31 6.47
CA GLY A 1016 -25.30 3.54 5.54
C GLY A 1016 -24.08 2.91 6.22
N HIS A 1017 -23.40 3.63 7.11
CA HIS A 1017 -22.25 3.12 7.86
C HIS A 1017 -22.61 1.87 8.67
N ILE A 1018 -23.76 1.88 9.36
CA ILE A 1018 -24.23 0.72 10.13
C ILE A 1018 -24.68 -0.40 9.19
N GLN A 1019 -25.49 -0.09 8.17
CA GLN A 1019 -26.00 -1.10 7.23
C GLN A 1019 -24.84 -1.83 6.52
N VAL A 1020 -23.84 -1.11 6.02
CA VAL A 1020 -22.67 -1.72 5.35
C VAL A 1020 -21.83 -2.52 6.34
N LEU A 1021 -21.54 -2.00 7.54
CA LEU A 1021 -20.77 -2.74 8.55
C LEU A 1021 -21.46 -4.05 8.92
N LEU A 1022 -22.76 -4.00 9.23
CA LEU A 1022 -23.53 -5.20 9.59
C LEU A 1022 -23.57 -6.22 8.45
N ASN A 1023 -23.65 -5.77 7.19
CA ASN A 1023 -23.59 -6.66 6.03
C ASN A 1023 -22.23 -7.37 5.93
N ILE A 1024 -21.13 -6.64 6.10
CA ILE A 1024 -19.78 -7.22 6.15
C ILE A 1024 -19.66 -8.23 7.30
N LEU A 1025 -20.18 -7.91 8.49
CA LEU A 1025 -20.17 -8.82 9.64
C LEU A 1025 -21.02 -10.09 9.43
N ARG A 1026 -22.03 -10.04 8.56
CA ARG A 1026 -22.80 -11.20 8.09
C ARG A 1026 -22.07 -12.05 7.05
N GLY A 1027 -20.83 -11.69 6.69
CA GLY A 1027 -20.01 -12.40 5.72
C GLY A 1027 -20.25 -11.97 4.26
N PHE A 1028 -20.87 -10.82 4.02
CA PHE A 1028 -21.01 -10.31 2.66
C PHE A 1028 -19.63 -9.84 2.18
N THR A 1029 -19.35 -10.02 0.89
CA THR A 1029 -18.16 -9.42 0.26
C THR A 1029 -18.32 -7.88 0.22
N PRO A 1030 -17.23 -7.11 0.06
CA PRO A 1030 -17.31 -5.65 -0.05
C PRO A 1030 -18.33 -5.16 -1.08
N GLN A 1031 -18.36 -5.76 -2.27
CA GLN A 1031 -19.33 -5.41 -3.30
C GLN A 1031 -20.76 -5.79 -2.90
N ALA A 1032 -20.97 -7.02 -2.40
CA ALA A 1032 -22.30 -7.48 -1.98
C ALA A 1032 -22.87 -6.64 -0.82
N ALA A 1033 -22.02 -6.19 0.10
CA ALA A 1033 -22.43 -5.31 1.20
C ALA A 1033 -22.93 -3.94 0.71
N LEU A 1034 -22.35 -3.43 -0.39
CA LEU A 1034 -22.79 -2.20 -1.04
C LEU A 1034 -24.03 -2.40 -1.91
N ASP A 1035 -24.11 -3.51 -2.64
CA ASP A 1035 -25.23 -3.82 -3.54
C ASP A 1035 -26.52 -4.09 -2.78
N ALA A 1036 -26.42 -4.59 -1.55
CA ALA A 1036 -27.55 -4.90 -0.68
C ALA A 1036 -28.56 -3.73 -0.63
N PRO A 1037 -29.87 -4.01 -0.75
CA PRO A 1037 -30.92 -2.99 -0.64
C PRO A 1037 -30.91 -2.32 0.73
N ARG A 1038 -30.94 -0.99 0.75
CA ARG A 1038 -30.90 -0.16 1.96
C ARG A 1038 -32.27 0.43 2.27
N PHE A 1039 -32.39 0.91 3.49
CA PHE A 1039 -33.39 1.90 3.87
C PHE A 1039 -32.72 3.23 4.25
N CYS A 1040 -33.50 4.30 4.19
CA CYS A 1040 -33.11 5.63 4.64
C CYS A 1040 -34.29 6.29 5.37
N ILE A 1041 -34.11 6.65 6.63
CA ILE A 1041 -34.98 7.58 7.35
C ILE A 1041 -34.73 8.97 6.75
N SER A 1042 -35.79 9.57 6.22
CA SER A 1042 -35.75 10.84 5.51
C SER A 1042 -35.52 12.01 6.47
N ALA A 1043 -34.85 13.06 5.99
CA ALA A 1043 -34.88 14.37 6.65
C ALA A 1043 -36.06 15.25 6.16
N GLY A 1044 -37.02 14.64 5.45
CA GLY A 1044 -38.09 15.31 4.69
C GLY A 1044 -37.72 15.52 3.21
N SER A 1045 -38.70 15.47 2.32
CA SER A 1045 -38.49 15.71 0.88
C SER A 1045 -38.68 17.20 0.52
N PRO A 1046 -37.84 17.79 -0.36
CA PRO A 1046 -38.08 19.12 -0.95
C PRO A 1046 -39.42 19.23 -1.70
N ASP A 1047 -39.96 18.10 -2.17
CA ASP A 1047 -41.19 18.00 -2.99
C ASP A 1047 -42.43 17.60 -2.17
N ALA A 1048 -42.38 17.61 -0.83
CA ALA A 1048 -43.54 17.27 0.00
C ALA A 1048 -44.61 18.38 -0.05
N SER A 1049 -45.42 18.38 -1.10
CA SER A 1049 -46.64 19.18 -1.24
C SER A 1049 -47.81 18.65 -0.38
N VAL A 1050 -47.52 17.98 0.75
CA VAL A 1050 -48.56 17.38 1.60
C VAL A 1050 -48.88 18.37 2.71
N ALA A 1051 -50.08 18.95 2.66
CA ALA A 1051 -50.58 19.99 3.56
C ALA A 1051 -50.70 19.60 5.05
N ASN A 1052 -50.15 18.45 5.47
CA ASN A 1052 -50.13 17.93 6.84
C ASN A 1052 -48.89 17.05 7.15
N ALA A 1053 -47.80 17.14 6.38
CA ALA A 1053 -46.57 16.41 6.69
C ALA A 1053 -46.01 16.84 8.06
N SER A 1054 -45.61 15.87 8.90
CA SER A 1054 -44.77 16.11 10.07
C SER A 1054 -43.56 16.95 9.64
N LYS A 1055 -43.12 17.87 10.50
CA LYS A 1055 -42.07 18.86 10.15
C LYS A 1055 -40.84 18.14 9.61
N ALA A 1056 -40.42 18.42 8.37
CA ALA A 1056 -39.25 17.84 7.72
C ALA A 1056 -38.04 17.79 8.66
N GLY A 1057 -37.53 16.58 8.97
CA GLY A 1057 -36.45 16.33 9.93
C GLY A 1057 -36.89 15.76 11.28
N ASP A 1058 -38.20 15.55 11.45
CA ASP A 1058 -38.76 14.84 12.60
C ASP A 1058 -38.30 13.38 12.58
N ILE A 1059 -37.96 12.84 13.73
CA ILE A 1059 -37.64 11.43 13.94
C ILE A 1059 -38.78 10.48 13.56
N ASN A 1060 -40.01 10.99 13.53
CA ASN A 1060 -41.20 10.33 12.99
C ASN A 1060 -41.37 10.47 11.46
N SER A 1061 -40.31 10.88 10.75
CA SER A 1061 -40.28 11.03 9.31
C SER A 1061 -40.46 9.73 8.53
N GLU A 1062 -40.81 9.93 7.25
CA GLU A 1062 -40.85 8.95 6.18
C GLU A 1062 -39.59 8.07 6.18
N VAL A 1063 -39.77 6.76 6.06
CA VAL A 1063 -38.68 5.81 5.87
C VAL A 1063 -38.77 5.25 4.46
N TYR A 1064 -37.75 5.49 3.65
CA TYR A 1064 -37.67 5.02 2.29
C TYR A 1064 -36.90 3.70 2.21
N PHE A 1065 -37.37 2.77 1.39
CA PHE A 1065 -36.82 1.44 1.19
C PHE A 1065 -36.55 1.21 -0.29
N GLU A 1066 -35.40 0.61 -0.62
CA GLU A 1066 -35.08 0.31 -2.02
C GLU A 1066 -35.87 -0.86 -2.61
N ASP A 1067 -36.02 -0.83 -3.92
CA ASP A 1067 -36.28 -2.03 -4.72
C ASP A 1067 -35.29 -3.15 -4.36
N GLY A 1068 -35.83 -4.32 -4.00
CA GLY A 1068 -35.08 -5.45 -3.46
C GLY A 1068 -35.45 -5.78 -2.00
N ILE A 1069 -36.05 -4.83 -1.27
CA ILE A 1069 -36.75 -5.14 -0.02
C ILE A 1069 -38.18 -5.60 -0.37
N PRO A 1070 -38.64 -6.78 0.12
CA PRO A 1070 -39.95 -7.30 -0.26
C PRO A 1070 -41.08 -6.34 0.12
N THR A 1071 -42.01 -6.09 -0.80
CA THR A 1071 -43.16 -5.19 -0.55
C THR A 1071 -44.00 -5.64 0.66
N GLU A 1072 -44.09 -6.95 0.92
CA GLU A 1072 -44.74 -7.49 2.14
C GLU A 1072 -44.03 -7.03 3.42
N THR A 1073 -42.70 -6.93 3.40
CA THR A 1073 -41.91 -6.43 4.55
C THR A 1073 -42.19 -4.96 4.80
N VAL A 1074 -42.21 -4.15 3.73
CA VAL A 1074 -42.56 -2.72 3.80
C VAL A 1074 -43.99 -2.54 4.33
N GLN A 1075 -44.94 -3.37 3.88
CA GLN A 1075 -46.32 -3.32 4.34
C GLN A 1075 -46.47 -3.66 5.83
N LYS A 1076 -45.76 -4.69 6.32
CA LYS A 1076 -45.73 -5.03 7.75
C LYS A 1076 -45.11 -3.92 8.60
N LEU A 1077 -44.08 -3.23 8.09
CA LEU A 1077 -43.52 -2.05 8.77
C LEU A 1077 -44.55 -0.91 8.85
N LYS A 1078 -45.39 -0.71 7.82
CA LYS A 1078 -46.53 0.22 7.90
C LYS A 1078 -47.53 -0.18 8.98
N GLU A 1079 -47.87 -1.47 9.06
CA GLU A 1079 -48.76 -2.00 10.10
C GLU A 1079 -48.20 -1.82 11.52
N MET A 1080 -46.86 -1.79 11.66
CA MET A 1080 -46.16 -1.45 12.91
C MET A 1080 -46.11 0.06 13.21
N GLY A 1081 -46.61 0.91 12.31
CA GLY A 1081 -46.67 2.36 12.48
C GLY A 1081 -45.51 3.14 11.87
N HIS A 1082 -44.71 2.56 10.97
CA HIS A 1082 -43.72 3.31 10.20
C HIS A 1082 -44.36 3.97 8.98
N ASP A 1083 -44.01 5.22 8.69
CA ASP A 1083 -44.37 5.90 7.45
C ASP A 1083 -43.47 5.44 6.30
N ALA A 1084 -43.71 4.22 5.80
CA ALA A 1084 -42.79 3.50 4.93
C ALA A 1084 -43.09 3.68 3.43
N HIS A 1085 -42.07 4.02 2.62
CA HIS A 1085 -42.21 4.24 1.18
C HIS A 1085 -41.18 3.42 0.39
N GLN A 1086 -41.54 2.98 -0.81
CA GLN A 1086 -40.62 2.26 -1.70
C GLN A 1086 -40.06 3.21 -2.76
N LEU A 1087 -38.76 3.12 -3.03
CA LEU A 1087 -38.05 3.91 -4.05
C LEU A 1087 -37.50 3.02 -5.16
N SER A 1088 -37.65 3.51 -6.38
CA SER A 1088 -37.20 2.86 -7.61
C SER A 1088 -36.44 3.82 -8.53
N GLY A 1089 -35.71 3.26 -9.50
CA GLY A 1089 -34.98 4.03 -10.52
C GLY A 1089 -33.99 5.05 -9.95
N PHE A 1090 -33.92 6.24 -10.56
CA PHE A 1090 -33.01 7.31 -10.15
C PHE A 1090 -33.28 7.87 -8.73
N SER A 1091 -34.48 7.68 -8.20
CA SER A 1091 -34.82 8.11 -6.83
C SER A 1091 -34.02 7.37 -5.76
N ARG A 1092 -33.42 6.22 -6.11
CA ARG A 1092 -32.49 5.47 -5.25
C ARG A 1092 -31.21 6.25 -4.91
N ALA A 1093 -30.93 7.37 -5.56
CA ALA A 1093 -29.82 8.26 -5.20
C ALA A 1093 -29.87 8.71 -3.73
N MET A 1094 -31.05 8.76 -3.09
CA MET A 1094 -31.22 9.07 -1.66
C MET A 1094 -30.53 8.04 -0.74
N MET A 1095 -30.27 6.83 -1.23
CA MET A 1095 -29.73 5.70 -0.44
C MET A 1095 -28.21 5.75 -0.31
N GLY A 1096 -27.62 6.84 -0.76
CA GLY A 1096 -26.20 7.09 -0.69
C GLY A 1096 -25.38 6.26 -1.66
N ARG A 1097 -24.09 6.60 -1.71
CA ARG A 1097 -23.09 5.93 -2.55
C ARG A 1097 -21.90 5.58 -1.68
N GLY A 1098 -21.64 4.28 -1.50
CA GLY A 1098 -20.56 3.80 -0.66
C GLY A 1098 -19.31 3.35 -1.41
N GLN A 1099 -18.17 3.42 -0.73
CA GLN A 1099 -16.92 2.80 -1.16
C GLN A 1099 -16.38 1.95 -0.01
N VAL A 1100 -15.86 0.76 -0.31
CA VAL A 1100 -15.38 -0.17 0.72
C VAL A 1100 -14.05 -0.76 0.28
N ILE A 1101 -13.06 -0.75 1.18
CA ILE A 1101 -11.85 -1.56 1.10
C ILE A 1101 -11.74 -2.38 2.40
N GLN A 1102 -11.67 -3.70 2.29
CA GLN A 1102 -11.59 -4.65 3.40
C GLN A 1102 -10.24 -5.38 3.38
N LYS A 1103 -9.62 -5.50 4.55
CA LYS A 1103 -8.47 -6.40 4.77
C LYS A 1103 -9.00 -7.80 5.06
N LEU A 1104 -8.70 -8.78 4.19
CA LEU A 1104 -9.27 -10.14 4.32
C LEU A 1104 -8.48 -11.08 5.23
N THR A 1105 -7.15 -10.97 5.28
CA THR A 1105 -6.33 -11.92 6.06
C THR A 1105 -5.30 -11.22 6.94
N ALA A 1106 -4.97 -11.85 8.07
CA ALA A 1106 -3.97 -11.36 9.01
C ALA A 1106 -2.53 -11.76 8.61
N ASN A 1107 -2.36 -12.87 7.88
CA ASN A 1107 -1.05 -13.44 7.57
C ASN A 1107 -0.49 -12.95 6.23
N GLU A 1108 -1.36 -12.67 5.25
CA GLU A 1108 -1.02 -12.06 3.96
C GLU A 1108 -1.92 -10.85 3.69
N LEU A 1109 -1.33 -9.73 3.31
CA LEU A 1109 -2.11 -8.53 3.04
C LEU A 1109 -2.89 -8.70 1.73
N VAL A 1110 -4.19 -8.93 1.85
CA VAL A 1110 -5.14 -9.04 0.73
C VAL A 1110 -6.22 -7.98 0.91
N TRP A 1111 -6.34 -7.11 -0.10
CA TRP A 1111 -7.39 -6.11 -0.18
C TRP A 1111 -8.52 -6.61 -1.06
N ALA A 1112 -9.74 -6.56 -0.54
CA ALA A 1112 -10.96 -6.69 -1.33
C ALA A 1112 -11.68 -5.35 -1.33
N ALA A 1113 -12.16 -4.91 -2.49
CA ALA A 1113 -12.80 -3.60 -2.63
C ALA A 1113 -14.15 -3.71 -3.35
N GLY A 1114 -15.03 -2.75 -3.10
CA GLY A 1114 -16.31 -2.60 -3.78
C GLY A 1114 -16.67 -1.14 -3.96
N SER A 1115 -17.40 -0.84 -5.03
CA SER A 1115 -17.93 0.49 -5.36
C SER A 1115 -19.43 0.41 -5.60
N ASP A 1116 -20.18 1.36 -5.07
CA ASP A 1116 -21.63 1.35 -5.13
C ASP A 1116 -22.17 1.54 -6.55
N GLN A 1117 -23.03 0.63 -6.99
CA GLN A 1117 -23.71 0.69 -8.29
C GLN A 1117 -24.67 1.89 -8.45
N ARG A 1118 -25.00 2.61 -7.37
CA ARG A 1118 -25.90 3.77 -7.38
C ARG A 1118 -25.23 5.07 -7.84
N GLY A 1119 -23.95 5.03 -8.18
CA GLY A 1119 -23.21 6.17 -8.70
C GLY A 1119 -22.18 5.78 -9.75
N ASP A 1120 -21.74 6.78 -10.52
CA ASP A 1120 -20.59 6.64 -11.40
C ASP A 1120 -19.33 6.55 -10.52
N GLY A 1121 -18.81 5.35 -10.32
CA GLY A 1121 -17.68 5.08 -9.44
C GLY A 1121 -17.06 3.72 -9.74
N HIS A 1122 -15.84 3.49 -9.27
CA HIS A 1122 -15.18 2.21 -9.47
C HIS A 1122 -14.24 1.90 -8.31
N ALA A 1123 -14.02 0.61 -8.07
CA ALA A 1123 -12.93 0.12 -7.24
C ALA A 1123 -11.78 -0.32 -8.16
N LEU A 1124 -10.59 0.25 -7.96
CA LEU A 1124 -9.41 -0.07 -8.76
C LEU A 1124 -8.30 -0.62 -7.89
N ALA A 1125 -7.75 -1.77 -8.30
CA ALA A 1125 -6.44 -2.19 -7.84
C ALA A 1125 -5.39 -1.52 -8.73
N GLN A 1126 -4.55 -0.65 -8.15
CA GLN A 1126 -3.39 -0.13 -8.83
C GLN A 1126 -2.22 -1.11 -8.61
N ILE A 1127 -2.13 -2.11 -9.49
CA ILE A 1127 -1.13 -3.19 -9.45
C ILE A 1127 0.23 -2.71 -9.95
#